data_AF-A0A7S2UCV2-F1
#
_entry.id   AF-A0A7S2UCV2-F1
#
_cell.length_a   1.000
_cell.length_b   1.000
_cell.length_c   1.000
_cell.angle_alpha   90.00
_cell.angle_beta   90.00
_cell.angle_gamma   90.00
#
_symmetry.space_group_name_H-M   'P 1'
#
loop_
_entity.id
_entity.type
_entity.pdbx_description
1 polymer ?
#
loop_
_entity_poly.entity_id
_entity_poly.type
_entity_poly.pdbx_seq_one_letter_code
_entity_poly.pdbx_strand_id
1 'polypeptide(L)'
;MKTIFSPASLFVLAVAGYNVISTYKYPGRRVISWFELATDGMAPDWLSQDAVKVTGSIWTQAFRNGYMEKSGAVQAVVDRIRSVSNQGGVDIVELAAGSGVTATRWYQLLRGKGIQVRTILTDLQPSISEWDKLVHKFPDISYVDHPVNAGEAGALLAEKYHDLGKENIQVRMMHLSLHHLQPDAVQAFLQDSFDANSHIFIGDLAPNLGGVLFNGQLSFHHFVKVLPGILIEDPIKILLIPMLPLLMFAMWHDATVSVMRSYSHNQLMEMMVEGCTSQREYRIQTFQSVSYAEYLGIPPILPLLRDPVMQFFWAVPSPHDGCANSTGSCMIYSATEKNSVIQTITREEPDKESRTTFLLGLVTLMVAMYSVFPSFGDRETVSSGRRHTDPSIKQQCNDDVLLGQPAILAIGTAVTPHQFSKERIIAFVNAMKHIPDENKSFHERVVNQSGIDYRHFGFTLEEVLAGKGLYGATGNPGVIERHRYWAEWAPRLAIEATQMALDRWGGDKREITHVVFHSCTGFKAPGVELDIIDALGLTGVKRRLGINYMGCFGGFTGMSVAKSFVLSDSNSRVLLVCAELSGNCLTADTDRSKNLCNAIFGDGAAAVIVGPGRVGDWVIGEQVTRTLGKETRGFMKWSPTNYAYEMYLSKKIGWAFGSDMFFGLKKSFREAGFRLDNPHDVEWCVHPGGRKLLDQFCSGGIASLGTDRHDLRHSYEVLRTHGNMSSPTIFFIVQRMIEESELQGPERKSRAVCLGFGPGLTVEIAGLHRVNTLA
;
A
#
# COMPACT_ATOMS: atom_id res chain seq x y z
N MET A 1 -29.10 2.93 -6.85
CA MET A 1 -28.15 2.76 -5.72
C MET A 1 -27.54 4.10 -5.29
N LYS A 2 -28.34 5.05 -4.78
CA LYS A 2 -27.84 6.30 -4.17
C LYS A 2 -28.30 6.32 -2.72
N THR A 3 -27.54 5.65 -1.84
CA THR A 3 -27.51 5.74 -0.36
C THR A 3 -27.04 4.39 0.19
N ILE A 4 -25.74 4.15 0.33
CA ILE A 4 -25.25 2.98 1.11
C ILE A 4 -24.11 3.32 2.08
N PHE A 5 -23.40 4.44 1.93
CA PHE A 5 -22.37 4.80 2.93
C PHE A 5 -22.75 6.12 3.61
N SER A 6 -23.28 6.01 4.82
CA SER A 6 -23.46 7.15 5.70
C SER A 6 -22.08 7.64 6.19
N PRO A 7 -21.98 8.87 6.74
CA PRO A 7 -20.76 9.35 7.39
C PRO A 7 -20.20 8.36 8.45
N ALA A 8 -21.07 7.59 9.10
CA ALA A 8 -20.68 6.53 10.03
C ALA A 8 -19.92 5.39 9.32
N SER A 9 -20.29 5.04 8.08
CA SER A 9 -19.59 4.03 7.29
C SER A 9 -18.20 4.48 6.85
N LEU A 10 -18.04 5.78 6.52
CA LEU A 10 -16.73 6.37 6.22
C LEU A 10 -15.84 6.45 7.46
N PHE A 11 -16.42 6.74 8.63
CA PHE A 11 -15.71 6.76 9.90
C PHE A 11 -15.19 5.38 10.29
N VAL A 12 -16.02 4.33 10.22
CA VAL A 12 -15.56 2.96 10.53
C VAL A 12 -14.54 2.45 9.52
N LEU A 13 -14.68 2.76 8.22
CA LEU A 13 -13.66 2.43 7.22
C LEU A 13 -12.34 3.20 7.45
N ALA A 14 -12.40 4.44 7.93
CA ALA A 14 -11.23 5.23 8.30
C ALA A 14 -10.56 4.72 9.59
N VAL A 15 -11.34 4.34 10.61
CA VAL A 15 -10.84 3.75 11.86
C VAL A 15 -10.25 2.37 11.59
N ALA A 16 -10.91 1.52 10.79
CA ALA A 16 -10.36 0.24 10.35
C ALA A 16 -9.07 0.45 9.55
N GLY A 17 -9.08 1.34 8.55
CA GLY A 17 -7.88 1.67 7.77
C GLY A 17 -6.72 2.18 8.64
N TYR A 18 -6.99 3.05 9.61
CA TYR A 18 -6.01 3.56 10.56
C TYR A 18 -5.49 2.47 11.51
N ASN A 19 -6.35 1.59 11.98
CA ASN A 19 -6.01 0.46 12.86
C ASN A 19 -5.17 -0.60 12.10
N VAL A 20 -5.49 -0.91 10.84
CA VAL A 20 -4.64 -1.76 9.97
C VAL A 20 -3.26 -1.14 9.79
N ILE A 21 -3.21 0.15 9.43
CA ILE A 21 -1.94 0.85 9.15
C ILE A 21 -1.09 0.97 10.42
N SER A 22 -1.71 1.17 11.59
CA SER A 22 -0.99 1.30 12.85
C SER A 22 -0.49 -0.06 13.38
N THR A 23 -1.27 -1.14 13.24
CA THR A 23 -0.85 -2.51 13.66
C THR A 23 0.35 -2.93 12.82
N TYR A 24 0.32 -2.60 11.53
CA TYR A 24 1.37 -2.95 10.58
C TYR A 24 2.64 -2.07 10.70
N LYS A 25 2.50 -0.78 11.01
CA LYS A 25 3.66 0.13 11.15
C LYS A 25 4.32 0.09 12.53
N TYR A 26 3.59 -0.36 13.56
CA TYR A 26 4.03 -0.27 14.95
C TYR A 26 3.66 -1.56 15.69
N PRO A 27 4.39 -2.68 15.49
CA PRO A 27 4.10 -3.98 16.10
C PRO A 27 4.20 -4.04 17.64
N GLY A 28 4.38 -2.90 18.31
CA GLY A 28 4.33 -2.76 19.77
C GLY A 28 3.47 -1.58 20.24
N ARG A 29 2.50 -1.13 19.44
CA ARG A 29 1.49 -0.14 19.86
C ARG A 29 0.12 -0.80 19.94
N ARG A 30 -0.59 -0.57 21.06
CA ARG A 30 -1.99 -0.96 21.25
C ARG A 30 -2.83 -0.35 20.13
N VAL A 31 -3.27 -1.18 19.20
CA VAL A 31 -4.28 -0.80 18.23
C VAL A 31 -5.60 -1.28 18.78
N ILE A 32 -6.54 -0.38 19.05
CA ILE A 32 -7.79 -0.78 19.70
C ILE A 32 -8.70 -1.40 18.63
N SER A 33 -8.89 -2.72 18.70
CA SER A 33 -9.84 -3.46 17.87
C SER A 33 -11.30 -3.15 18.27
N TRP A 34 -12.29 -3.57 17.49
CA TRP A 34 -13.70 -3.30 17.82
C TRP A 34 -14.13 -4.06 19.09
N PHE A 35 -13.66 -5.29 19.25
CA PHE A 35 -13.90 -6.06 20.48
C PHE A 35 -13.07 -5.54 21.65
N GLU A 36 -11.84 -5.06 21.42
CA GLU A 36 -11.05 -4.40 22.47
C GLU A 36 -11.65 -3.07 22.93
N LEU A 37 -12.26 -2.28 22.03
CA LEU A 37 -13.08 -1.12 22.43
C LEU A 37 -14.23 -1.54 23.35
N ALA A 38 -14.83 -2.69 23.10
CA ALA A 38 -15.91 -3.24 23.91
C ALA A 38 -15.41 -3.76 25.27
N THR A 39 -14.24 -4.38 25.33
CA THR A 39 -13.72 -5.11 26.50
C THR A 39 -12.58 -4.40 27.24
N ASP A 40 -12.19 -3.18 26.86
CA ASP A 40 -11.19 -2.34 27.54
C ASP A 40 -11.83 -1.29 28.48
N GLY A 41 -13.13 -1.43 28.77
CA GLY A 41 -13.89 -0.49 29.62
C GLY A 41 -14.19 0.86 28.95
N MET A 42 -13.91 0.98 27.64
CA MET A 42 -14.24 2.18 26.85
C MET A 42 -15.69 2.15 26.30
N ALA A 43 -16.35 0.99 26.37
CA ALA A 43 -17.73 0.81 25.97
C ALA A 43 -18.67 0.68 27.18
N PRO A 44 -19.96 1.03 27.03
CA PRO A 44 -20.97 0.72 28.03
C PRO A 44 -21.06 -0.78 28.32
N ASP A 45 -21.35 -1.16 29.58
CA ASP A 45 -21.41 -2.55 30.05
C ASP A 45 -22.25 -3.48 29.16
N TRP A 46 -23.38 -2.99 28.64
CA TRP A 46 -24.26 -3.78 27.77
C TRP A 46 -23.58 -4.18 26.45
N LEU A 47 -22.74 -3.30 25.89
CA LEU A 47 -22.03 -3.56 24.63
C LEU A 47 -20.86 -4.52 24.85
N SER A 48 -20.16 -4.39 25.98
CA SER A 48 -19.14 -5.33 26.42
C SER A 48 -19.72 -6.74 26.62
N GLN A 49 -20.86 -6.85 27.31
CA GLN A 49 -21.54 -8.12 27.53
C GLN A 49 -22.01 -8.77 26.22
N ASP A 50 -22.56 -7.99 25.29
CA ASP A 50 -22.97 -8.51 23.99
C ASP A 50 -21.77 -8.98 23.15
N ALA A 51 -20.65 -8.26 23.23
CA ALA A 51 -19.40 -8.65 22.57
C ALA A 51 -18.89 -10.01 23.08
N VAL A 52 -18.87 -10.21 24.41
CA VAL A 52 -18.48 -11.48 25.05
C VAL A 52 -19.45 -12.63 24.68
N LYS A 53 -20.75 -12.37 24.59
CA LYS A 53 -21.73 -13.38 24.14
C LYS A 53 -21.53 -13.78 22.67
N VAL A 54 -21.27 -12.80 21.80
CA VAL A 54 -21.02 -13.05 20.37
C VAL A 54 -19.77 -13.92 20.20
N THR A 55 -18.65 -13.55 20.82
CA THR A 55 -17.41 -14.33 20.74
C THR A 55 -17.58 -15.73 21.34
N GLY A 56 -18.24 -15.85 22.49
CA GLY A 56 -18.56 -17.13 23.11
C GLY A 56 -19.41 -18.05 22.21
N SER A 57 -20.39 -17.49 21.50
CA SER A 57 -21.24 -18.24 20.56
C SER A 57 -20.47 -18.71 19.32
N ILE A 58 -19.60 -17.86 18.77
CA ILE A 58 -18.73 -18.19 17.63
C ILE A 58 -17.87 -19.41 17.98
N TRP A 59 -17.16 -19.36 19.11
CA TRP A 59 -16.27 -20.44 19.53
C TRP A 59 -17.03 -21.71 19.94
N THR A 60 -18.20 -21.58 20.59
CA THR A 60 -19.05 -22.74 20.91
C THR A 60 -19.43 -23.51 19.64
N GLN A 61 -19.83 -22.81 18.58
CA GLN A 61 -20.15 -23.44 17.30
C GLN A 61 -18.91 -23.99 16.60
N ALA A 62 -17.77 -23.29 16.67
CA ALA A 62 -16.51 -23.77 16.12
C ALA A 62 -16.09 -25.12 16.72
N PHE A 63 -16.18 -25.26 18.05
CA PHE A 63 -15.92 -26.52 18.75
C PHE A 63 -16.96 -27.60 18.45
N ARG A 64 -18.25 -27.25 18.35
CA ARG A 64 -19.32 -28.21 18.01
C ARG A 64 -19.11 -28.85 16.64
N ASN A 65 -18.58 -28.10 15.68
CA ASN A 65 -18.29 -28.60 14.34
C ASN A 65 -16.96 -29.37 14.26
N GLY A 66 -16.28 -29.56 15.39
CA GLY A 66 -15.06 -30.36 15.52
C GLY A 66 -13.85 -29.74 14.82
N TYR A 67 -13.86 -28.43 14.56
CA TYR A 67 -12.85 -27.80 13.69
C TYR A 67 -11.43 -27.91 14.23
N MET A 68 -11.28 -27.90 15.56
CA MET A 68 -9.98 -27.99 16.23
C MET A 68 -9.50 -29.44 16.32
N GLU A 69 -10.45 -30.37 16.52
CA GLU A 69 -10.23 -31.78 16.80
C GLU A 69 -9.88 -32.62 15.56
N LYS A 70 -10.31 -32.20 14.37
CA LYS A 70 -10.06 -32.90 13.09
C LYS A 70 -8.56 -33.14 12.78
N SER A 71 -7.68 -32.34 13.36
CA SER A 71 -6.23 -32.37 13.14
C SER A 71 -5.47 -33.39 13.98
N GLY A 72 -6.11 -33.95 15.01
CA GLY A 72 -5.42 -34.70 16.05
C GLY A 72 -4.55 -33.84 16.98
N ALA A 73 -4.33 -32.55 16.71
CA ALA A 73 -3.50 -31.67 17.55
C ALA A 73 -4.09 -31.49 18.95
N VAL A 74 -5.40 -31.26 19.04
CA VAL A 74 -6.12 -31.21 20.33
C VAL A 74 -5.98 -32.54 21.08
N GLN A 75 -6.10 -33.67 20.37
CA GLN A 75 -5.96 -34.99 20.98
C GLN A 75 -4.53 -35.22 21.48
N ALA A 76 -3.52 -34.78 20.73
CA ALA A 76 -2.11 -34.84 21.13
C ALA A 76 -1.84 -34.02 22.41
N VAL A 77 -2.41 -32.83 22.52
CA VAL A 77 -2.34 -32.01 23.75
C VAL A 77 -3.02 -32.73 24.91
N VAL A 78 -4.24 -33.25 24.72
CA VAL A 78 -4.95 -34.03 25.75
C VAL A 78 -4.15 -35.24 26.22
N ASP A 79 -3.55 -35.99 25.29
CA ASP A 79 -2.72 -37.16 25.61
C ASP A 79 -1.41 -36.76 26.31
N ARG A 80 -0.86 -35.58 25.99
CA ARG A 80 0.30 -35.02 26.68
C ARG A 80 -0.03 -34.62 28.10
N ILE A 81 -1.15 -33.94 28.33
CA ILE A 81 -1.64 -33.59 29.67
C ILE A 81 -1.86 -34.87 30.49
N ARG A 82 -2.49 -35.88 29.89
CA ARG A 82 -2.69 -37.19 30.53
C ARG A 82 -1.38 -37.86 30.95
N SER A 83 -0.35 -37.78 30.11
CA SER A 83 0.94 -38.41 30.38
C SER A 83 1.81 -37.63 31.36
N VAL A 84 1.56 -36.35 31.61
CA VAL A 84 2.23 -35.62 32.70
C VAL A 84 1.44 -35.65 34.02
N SER A 85 0.13 -35.89 33.98
CA SER A 85 -0.68 -35.91 35.20
C SER A 85 -0.52 -37.20 36.03
N ASN A 86 0.15 -38.24 35.52
CA ASN A 86 0.59 -39.46 36.25
C ASN A 86 -0.44 -40.02 37.26
N GLN A 87 -1.72 -40.09 36.89
CA GLN A 87 -2.88 -40.53 37.70
C GLN A 87 -3.48 -39.51 38.70
N GLY A 88 -2.86 -38.34 38.89
CA GLY A 88 -3.46 -37.19 39.57
C GLY A 88 -4.39 -36.37 38.65
N GLY A 89 -4.98 -35.30 39.20
CA GLY A 89 -5.79 -34.36 38.46
C GLY A 89 -4.99 -33.21 37.82
N VAL A 90 -5.72 -32.33 37.16
CA VAL A 90 -5.19 -31.13 36.49
C VAL A 90 -5.93 -29.92 37.00
N ASP A 91 -5.20 -28.93 37.47
CA ASP A 91 -5.71 -27.60 37.81
C ASP A 91 -5.46 -26.65 36.64
N ILE A 92 -6.51 -26.32 35.90
CA ILE A 92 -6.44 -25.37 34.78
C ILE A 92 -6.74 -23.98 35.32
N VAL A 93 -5.79 -23.06 35.16
CA VAL A 93 -5.99 -21.63 35.36
C VAL A 93 -6.10 -21.01 33.99
N GLU A 94 -7.30 -20.63 33.56
CA GLU A 94 -7.48 -19.88 32.33
C GLU A 94 -7.28 -18.39 32.60
N LEU A 95 -6.26 -17.83 31.97
CA LEU A 95 -5.90 -16.42 32.03
C LEU A 95 -6.51 -15.70 30.81
N ALA A 96 -7.18 -14.58 31.06
CA ALA A 96 -7.98 -13.86 30.06
C ALA A 96 -9.06 -14.77 29.45
N ALA A 97 -9.89 -15.35 30.33
CA ALA A 97 -10.86 -16.39 29.99
C ALA A 97 -12.04 -15.90 29.14
N GLY A 98 -12.29 -14.59 29.04
CA GLY A 98 -13.41 -14.01 28.31
C GLY A 98 -14.74 -14.64 28.71
N SER A 99 -15.43 -15.30 27.77
CA SER A 99 -16.70 -15.97 28.04
C SER A 99 -16.58 -17.32 28.78
N GLY A 100 -15.37 -17.86 28.96
CA GLY A 100 -15.10 -19.17 29.60
C GLY A 100 -15.42 -20.40 28.73
N VAL A 101 -15.79 -20.21 27.47
CA VAL A 101 -16.19 -21.30 26.54
C VAL A 101 -15.03 -22.22 26.18
N THR A 102 -13.85 -21.64 25.93
CA THR A 102 -12.61 -22.37 25.61
C THR A 102 -12.20 -23.27 26.78
N ALA A 103 -12.18 -22.72 27.99
CA ALA A 103 -11.88 -23.45 29.22
C ALA A 103 -12.86 -24.60 29.45
N THR A 104 -14.15 -24.34 29.23
CA THR A 104 -15.20 -25.38 29.31
C THR A 104 -14.97 -26.52 28.30
N ARG A 105 -14.51 -26.21 27.09
CA ARG A 105 -14.22 -27.24 26.08
C ARG A 105 -13.05 -28.13 26.51
N TRP A 106 -11.96 -27.54 27.00
CA TRP A 106 -10.83 -28.31 27.52
C TRP A 106 -11.20 -29.15 28.73
N TYR A 107 -11.99 -28.59 29.66
CA TYR A 107 -12.56 -29.34 30.78
C TYR A 107 -13.30 -30.60 30.29
N GLN A 108 -14.19 -30.47 29.29
CA GLN A 108 -14.93 -31.61 28.73
C GLN A 108 -14.02 -32.63 28.04
N LEU A 109 -13.05 -32.18 27.25
CA LEU A 109 -12.13 -33.05 26.51
C LEU A 109 -11.27 -33.89 27.46
N LEU A 110 -10.72 -33.27 28.50
CA LEU A 110 -9.90 -33.92 29.51
C LEU A 110 -10.71 -34.88 30.40
N ARG A 111 -11.89 -34.44 30.87
CA ARG A 111 -12.82 -35.31 31.62
C ARG A 111 -13.29 -36.50 30.79
N GLY A 112 -13.52 -36.30 29.49
CA GLY A 112 -13.85 -37.37 28.54
C GLY A 112 -12.76 -38.44 28.40
N LYS A 113 -11.52 -38.15 28.81
CA LYS A 113 -10.41 -39.13 28.88
C LYS A 113 -10.16 -39.67 30.29
N GLY A 114 -11.07 -39.38 31.24
CA GLY A 114 -11.00 -39.86 32.62
C GLY A 114 -10.03 -39.08 33.51
N ILE A 115 -9.62 -37.87 33.12
CA ILE A 115 -8.72 -37.01 33.91
C ILE A 115 -9.57 -36.20 34.90
N GLN A 116 -9.18 -36.12 36.17
CA GLN A 116 -9.80 -35.19 37.13
C GLN A 116 -9.36 -33.77 36.77
N VAL A 117 -10.31 -32.84 36.63
CA VAL A 117 -10.02 -31.47 36.20
C VAL A 117 -10.73 -30.49 37.10
N ARG A 118 -9.99 -29.53 37.64
CA ARG A 118 -10.51 -28.32 38.26
C ARG A 118 -10.13 -27.14 37.37
N THR A 119 -11.06 -26.24 37.10
CA THR A 119 -10.81 -25.05 36.25
C THR A 119 -11.10 -23.78 37.02
N ILE A 120 -10.21 -22.80 36.93
CA ILE A 120 -10.34 -21.47 37.53
C ILE A 120 -10.28 -20.44 36.40
N LEU A 121 -11.36 -19.67 36.24
CA LEU A 121 -11.44 -18.59 35.26
C LEU A 121 -10.96 -17.28 35.87
N THR A 122 -10.08 -16.59 35.15
CA THR A 122 -9.57 -15.26 35.52
C THR A 122 -9.56 -14.35 34.30
N ASP A 123 -9.81 -13.07 34.51
CA ASP A 123 -9.82 -12.08 33.44
C ASP A 123 -9.55 -10.69 34.04
N LEU A 124 -9.03 -9.77 33.22
CA LEU A 124 -8.91 -8.37 33.59
C LEU A 124 -10.29 -7.71 33.70
N GLN A 125 -11.27 -8.20 32.93
CA GLN A 125 -12.68 -7.80 33.02
C GLN A 125 -13.59 -9.04 33.13
N PRO A 126 -13.77 -9.58 34.36
CA PRO A 126 -14.57 -10.79 34.58
C PRO A 126 -16.00 -10.72 34.05
N SER A 127 -16.38 -11.68 33.21
CA SER A 127 -17.75 -11.79 32.68
C SER A 127 -18.65 -12.59 33.63
N ILE A 128 -18.89 -12.05 34.82
CA ILE A 128 -19.59 -12.73 35.94
C ILE A 128 -20.91 -13.38 35.51
N SER A 129 -21.74 -12.66 34.74
CA SER A 129 -23.05 -13.16 34.31
C SER A 129 -22.99 -14.40 33.40
N GLU A 130 -21.92 -14.56 32.63
CA GLU A 130 -21.70 -15.75 31.80
C GLU A 130 -21.01 -16.86 32.60
N TRP A 131 -20.07 -16.50 33.48
CA TRP A 131 -19.37 -17.47 34.33
C TRP A 131 -20.29 -18.12 35.36
N ASP A 132 -21.24 -17.38 35.93
CA ASP A 132 -22.28 -17.95 36.78
C ASP A 132 -23.01 -19.08 36.07
N LYS A 133 -23.43 -18.87 34.82
CA LYS A 133 -24.11 -19.92 34.03
C LYS A 133 -23.22 -21.15 33.82
N LEU A 134 -21.91 -20.96 33.68
CA LEU A 134 -20.95 -22.05 33.53
C LEU A 134 -20.76 -22.83 34.84
N VAL A 135 -20.57 -22.15 35.96
CA VAL A 135 -20.40 -22.79 37.28
C VAL A 135 -21.63 -23.60 37.66
N HIS A 136 -22.84 -23.11 37.38
CA HIS A 136 -24.08 -23.88 37.59
C HIS A 136 -24.13 -25.17 36.75
N LYS A 137 -23.49 -25.17 35.57
CA LYS A 137 -23.49 -26.31 34.65
C LYS A 137 -22.31 -27.27 34.86
N PHE A 138 -21.19 -26.75 35.37
CA PHE A 138 -19.94 -27.48 35.54
C PHE A 138 -19.39 -27.19 36.95
N PRO A 139 -19.65 -28.07 37.93
CA PRO A 139 -19.34 -27.81 39.34
C PRO A 139 -17.84 -27.74 39.65
N ASP A 140 -16.99 -28.30 38.78
CA ASP A 140 -15.54 -28.28 38.89
C ASP A 140 -14.91 -27.00 38.29
N ILE A 141 -15.73 -26.07 37.80
CA ILE A 141 -15.31 -24.74 37.32
C ILE A 141 -15.63 -23.71 38.40
N SER A 142 -14.67 -22.85 38.70
CA SER A 142 -14.82 -21.69 39.58
C SER A 142 -14.17 -20.46 38.93
N TYR A 143 -14.34 -19.28 39.53
CA TYR A 143 -13.79 -18.05 38.97
C TYR A 143 -13.35 -17.03 40.04
N VAL A 144 -12.56 -16.05 39.61
CA VAL A 144 -12.23 -14.85 40.37
C VAL A 144 -13.13 -13.70 39.93
N ASP A 145 -13.88 -13.13 40.87
CA ASP A 145 -14.98 -12.19 40.64
C ASP A 145 -14.52 -10.72 40.47
N HIS A 146 -13.21 -10.48 40.54
CA HIS A 146 -12.60 -9.17 40.40
C HIS A 146 -11.45 -9.21 39.36
N PRO A 147 -11.06 -8.06 38.81
CA PRO A 147 -10.00 -7.96 37.80
C PRO A 147 -8.71 -8.67 38.20
N VAL A 148 -8.18 -9.51 37.30
CA VAL A 148 -6.90 -10.21 37.45
C VAL A 148 -6.00 -9.91 36.25
N ASN A 149 -4.83 -9.33 36.51
CA ASN A 149 -3.79 -9.19 35.50
C ASN A 149 -3.08 -10.54 35.31
N ALA A 150 -3.03 -11.03 34.07
CA ALA A 150 -2.43 -12.33 33.76
C ALA A 150 -0.93 -12.43 34.10
N GLY A 151 -0.20 -11.31 34.10
CA GLY A 151 1.21 -11.24 34.49
C GLY A 151 1.47 -11.22 35.99
N GLU A 152 0.42 -11.10 36.81
CA GLU A 152 0.51 -10.98 38.28
C GLU A 152 -0.44 -11.96 38.98
N ALA A 153 -1.01 -12.92 38.24
CA ALA A 153 -2.05 -13.81 38.73
C ALA A 153 -1.52 -14.77 39.81
N GLY A 154 -0.24 -15.11 39.80
CA GLY A 154 0.35 -16.11 40.71
C GLY A 154 0.21 -15.78 42.19
N ALA A 155 0.48 -14.54 42.59
CA ALA A 155 0.37 -14.12 43.99
C ALA A 155 -1.08 -14.22 44.49
N LEU A 156 -2.03 -13.74 43.69
CA LEU A 156 -3.46 -13.79 43.99
C LEU A 156 -3.99 -15.23 44.07
N LEU A 157 -3.59 -16.07 43.12
CA LEU A 157 -4.01 -17.47 43.08
C LEU A 157 -3.43 -18.26 44.25
N ALA A 158 -2.19 -17.98 44.65
CA ALA A 158 -1.57 -18.60 45.82
C ALA A 158 -2.26 -18.21 47.14
N GLU A 159 -2.85 -17.01 47.21
CA GLU A 159 -3.64 -16.55 48.37
C GLU A 159 -5.05 -17.18 48.39
N LYS A 160 -5.75 -17.23 47.26
CA LYS A 160 -7.15 -17.71 47.21
C LYS A 160 -7.27 -19.23 47.09
N TYR A 161 -6.30 -19.89 46.47
CA TYR A 161 -6.30 -21.33 46.17
C TYR A 161 -5.00 -21.97 46.67
N HIS A 162 -4.84 -22.08 47.99
CA HIS A 162 -3.59 -22.54 48.63
C HIS A 162 -3.17 -23.98 48.26
N ASP A 163 -4.08 -24.80 47.74
CA ASP A 163 -3.85 -26.19 47.34
C ASP A 163 -3.53 -26.33 45.84
N LEU A 164 -3.58 -25.24 45.08
CA LEU A 164 -3.36 -25.22 43.64
C LEU A 164 -1.98 -25.76 43.28
N GLY A 165 -1.92 -26.73 42.37
CA GLY A 165 -0.64 -27.28 41.90
C GLY A 165 0.10 -28.18 42.89
N LYS A 166 -0.50 -28.53 44.05
CA LYS A 166 0.12 -29.39 45.06
C LYS A 166 -0.10 -30.89 44.81
N GLU A 167 -1.37 -31.29 44.66
CA GLU A 167 -1.76 -32.69 44.37
C GLU A 167 -2.00 -32.94 42.87
N ASN A 168 -2.36 -31.88 42.16
CA ASN A 168 -2.63 -31.86 40.73
C ASN A 168 -1.53 -31.08 40.01
N ILE A 169 -1.29 -31.37 38.73
CA ILE A 169 -0.44 -30.48 37.92
C ILE A 169 -1.17 -29.17 37.67
N GLN A 170 -0.50 -28.04 37.88
CA GLN A 170 -1.02 -26.73 37.51
C GLN A 170 -0.71 -26.44 36.04
N VAL A 171 -1.74 -26.10 35.28
CA VAL A 171 -1.65 -25.66 33.88
C VAL A 171 -2.18 -24.24 33.80
N ARG A 172 -1.31 -23.28 33.48
CA ARG A 172 -1.69 -21.92 33.15
C ARG A 172 -1.95 -21.85 31.65
N MET A 173 -3.21 -21.58 31.32
CA MET A 173 -3.70 -21.62 29.95
C MET A 173 -4.04 -20.21 29.45
N MET A 174 -3.65 -19.94 28.22
CA MET A 174 -4.12 -18.81 27.42
C MET A 174 -4.60 -19.35 26.08
N HIS A 175 -5.92 -19.40 25.89
CA HIS A 175 -6.50 -19.91 24.65
C HIS A 175 -7.26 -18.82 23.91
N LEU A 176 -6.79 -18.49 22.70
CA LEU A 176 -7.34 -17.44 21.83
C LEU A 176 -7.35 -16.06 22.50
N SER A 177 -6.43 -15.83 23.43
CA SER A 177 -6.32 -14.60 24.20
C SER A 177 -4.93 -13.97 24.16
N LEU A 178 -3.87 -14.74 23.89
CA LEU A 178 -2.49 -14.25 23.96
C LEU A 178 -2.22 -13.08 23.00
N HIS A 179 -2.79 -13.10 21.79
CA HIS A 179 -2.66 -12.03 20.80
C HIS A 179 -3.24 -10.66 21.22
N HIS A 180 -3.99 -10.60 22.33
CA HIS A 180 -4.43 -9.33 22.93
C HIS A 180 -3.36 -8.71 23.85
N LEU A 181 -2.38 -9.49 24.31
CA LEU A 181 -1.35 -9.03 25.23
C LEU A 181 -0.20 -8.37 24.46
N GLN A 182 0.30 -7.26 25.02
CA GLN A 182 1.53 -6.64 24.54
C GLN A 182 2.76 -7.49 24.94
N PRO A 183 3.91 -7.36 24.27
CA PRO A 183 5.09 -8.19 24.52
C PRO A 183 5.56 -8.20 25.97
N ASP A 184 5.49 -7.06 26.66
CA ASP A 184 5.82 -6.91 28.09
C ASP A 184 4.85 -7.68 28.99
N ALA A 185 3.54 -7.64 28.69
CA ALA A 185 2.54 -8.42 29.39
C ALA A 185 2.69 -9.94 29.14
N VAL A 186 3.07 -10.35 27.93
CA VAL A 186 3.40 -11.74 27.61
C VAL A 186 4.63 -12.20 28.41
N GLN A 187 5.68 -11.38 28.48
CA GLN A 187 6.86 -11.68 29.29
C GLN A 187 6.53 -11.78 30.79
N ALA A 188 5.70 -10.87 31.31
CA ALA A 188 5.26 -10.92 32.70
C ALA A 188 4.46 -12.20 33.00
N PHE A 189 3.54 -12.59 32.10
CA PHE A 189 2.81 -13.87 32.19
C PHE A 189 3.75 -15.09 32.19
N LEU A 190 4.71 -15.13 31.27
CA LEU A 190 5.67 -16.22 31.18
C LEU A 190 6.52 -16.30 32.46
N GLN A 191 7.01 -15.15 32.95
CA GLN A 191 7.78 -15.05 34.18
C GLN A 191 6.98 -15.52 35.40
N ASP A 192 5.75 -15.04 35.59
CA ASP A 192 4.87 -15.46 36.69
C ASP A 192 4.53 -16.97 36.62
N SER A 193 4.39 -17.51 35.39
CA SER A 193 4.17 -18.95 35.19
C SER A 193 5.40 -19.79 35.53
N PHE A 194 6.60 -19.28 35.22
CA PHE A 194 7.88 -19.90 35.59
C PHE A 194 8.12 -19.85 37.09
N ASP A 195 7.82 -18.74 37.75
CA ASP A 195 7.95 -18.58 39.20
C ASP A 195 7.01 -19.53 39.95
N ALA A 196 5.81 -19.76 39.41
CA ALA A 196 4.85 -20.74 39.93
C ALA A 196 5.19 -22.21 39.63
N ASN A 197 6.25 -22.51 38.87
CA ASN A 197 6.60 -23.87 38.42
C ASN A 197 5.47 -24.58 37.64
N SER A 198 4.64 -23.79 36.97
CA SER A 198 3.45 -24.30 36.32
C SER A 198 3.74 -24.80 34.91
N HIS A 199 2.89 -25.67 34.38
CA HIS A 199 2.85 -25.97 32.96
C HIS A 199 2.19 -24.81 32.23
N ILE A 200 2.68 -24.49 31.04
CA ILE A 200 2.17 -23.40 30.21
C ILE A 200 1.50 -23.99 28.99
N PHE A 201 0.26 -23.61 28.74
CA PHE A 201 -0.45 -23.95 27.52
C PHE A 201 -0.94 -22.71 26.81
N ILE A 202 -0.56 -22.58 25.55
CA ILE A 202 -1.01 -21.50 24.68
C ILE A 202 -1.64 -22.15 23.46
N GLY A 203 -2.92 -21.89 23.23
CA GLY A 203 -3.58 -22.17 21.95
C GLY A 203 -3.91 -20.85 21.30
N ASP A 204 -3.47 -20.62 20.07
CA ASP A 204 -3.81 -19.37 19.38
C ASP A 204 -3.92 -19.58 17.87
N LEU A 205 -4.46 -18.57 17.19
CA LEU A 205 -4.51 -18.50 15.75
C LEU A 205 -3.09 -18.59 15.18
N ALA A 206 -2.92 -19.33 14.08
CA ALA A 206 -1.63 -19.37 13.42
C ALA A 206 -1.45 -18.08 12.59
N PRO A 207 -0.34 -17.33 12.74
CA PRO A 207 -0.13 -16.03 12.08
C PRO A 207 0.25 -16.18 10.60
N ASN A 208 -0.58 -16.90 9.85
CA ASN A 208 -0.41 -17.25 8.44
C ASN A 208 -1.75 -17.12 7.69
N LEU A 209 -1.77 -17.46 6.39
CA LEU A 209 -2.95 -17.29 5.54
C LEU A 209 -4.07 -18.23 5.94
N GLY A 210 -3.75 -19.46 6.33
CA GLY A 210 -4.71 -20.42 6.83
C GLY A 210 -5.50 -19.85 8.02
N GLY A 211 -4.80 -19.25 8.99
CA GLY A 211 -5.40 -18.60 10.16
C GLY A 211 -6.32 -17.43 9.79
N VAL A 212 -5.91 -16.55 8.87
CA VAL A 212 -6.72 -15.40 8.43
C VAL A 212 -7.99 -15.84 7.70
N LEU A 213 -7.87 -16.81 6.77
CA LEU A 213 -9.01 -17.31 6.03
C LEU A 213 -10.00 -18.04 6.96
N PHE A 214 -9.49 -18.87 7.85
CA PHE A 214 -10.29 -19.57 8.84
C PHE A 214 -11.03 -18.62 9.77
N ASN A 215 -10.31 -17.70 10.43
CA ASN A 215 -10.91 -16.82 11.43
C ASN A 215 -11.84 -15.79 10.78
N GLY A 216 -11.47 -15.25 9.62
CA GLY A 216 -12.31 -14.35 8.84
C GLY A 216 -13.62 -15.01 8.39
N GLN A 217 -13.56 -16.25 7.89
CA GLN A 217 -14.75 -17.01 7.49
C GLN A 217 -15.61 -17.37 8.71
N LEU A 218 -14.99 -17.81 9.81
CA LEU A 218 -15.68 -18.18 11.04
C LEU A 218 -16.49 -17.00 11.58
N SER A 219 -15.86 -15.84 11.74
CA SER A 219 -16.49 -14.61 12.24
C SER A 219 -17.61 -14.14 11.31
N PHE A 220 -17.42 -14.18 9.99
CA PHE A 220 -18.44 -13.78 9.02
C PHE A 220 -19.68 -14.69 9.06
N HIS A 221 -19.48 -16.01 8.93
CA HIS A 221 -20.57 -16.98 8.86
C HIS A 221 -21.40 -17.04 10.15
N HIS A 222 -20.73 -16.89 11.29
CA HIS A 222 -21.38 -17.02 12.59
C HIS A 222 -22.07 -15.73 13.00
N PHE A 223 -21.55 -14.55 12.62
CA PHE A 223 -22.27 -13.30 12.83
C PHE A 223 -23.65 -13.31 12.16
N VAL A 224 -23.71 -13.73 10.90
CA VAL A 224 -24.98 -13.82 10.15
C VAL A 224 -25.98 -14.75 10.85
N LYS A 225 -25.51 -15.78 11.55
CA LYS A 225 -26.37 -16.74 12.26
C LYS A 225 -26.79 -16.28 13.67
N VAL A 226 -25.92 -15.55 14.37
CA VAL A 226 -26.17 -15.10 15.75
C VAL A 226 -26.96 -13.78 15.78
N LEU A 227 -26.76 -12.95 14.77
CA LEU A 227 -27.37 -11.62 14.65
C LEU A 227 -28.90 -11.61 14.76
N PRO A 228 -29.67 -12.53 14.14
CA PRO A 228 -31.12 -12.56 14.32
C PRO A 228 -31.54 -12.72 15.78
N GLY A 229 -30.82 -13.51 16.58
CA GLY A 229 -31.12 -13.68 18.01
C GLY A 229 -30.92 -12.39 18.81
N ILE A 230 -29.82 -11.68 18.56
CA ILE A 230 -29.50 -10.41 19.23
C ILE A 230 -30.52 -9.32 18.87
N LEU A 231 -30.98 -9.28 17.61
CA LEU A 231 -31.98 -8.31 17.15
C LEU A 231 -33.39 -8.61 17.69
N ILE A 232 -33.68 -9.86 18.07
CA ILE A 232 -34.96 -10.27 18.66
C ILE A 232 -35.02 -9.93 20.16
N GLU A 233 -33.90 -10.08 20.88
CA GLU A 233 -33.83 -9.79 22.33
C GLU A 233 -34.00 -8.30 22.65
N ASP A 234 -33.55 -7.40 21.77
CA ASP A 234 -33.74 -5.96 21.91
C ASP A 234 -34.17 -5.33 20.56
N PRO A 235 -35.48 -5.05 20.38
CA PRO A 235 -36.01 -4.48 19.15
C PRO A 235 -35.43 -3.11 18.79
N ILE A 236 -34.86 -2.36 19.73
CA ILE A 236 -34.21 -1.08 19.44
C ILE A 236 -32.95 -1.31 18.58
N LYS A 237 -32.30 -2.48 18.72
CA LYS A 237 -31.13 -2.86 17.92
C LYS A 237 -31.47 -3.11 16.45
N ILE A 238 -32.75 -3.21 16.07
CA ILE A 238 -33.20 -3.20 14.65
C ILE A 238 -32.74 -1.92 13.94
N LEU A 239 -32.57 -0.81 14.67
CA LEU A 239 -32.01 0.43 14.11
C LEU A 239 -30.55 0.29 13.66
N LEU A 240 -29.85 -0.78 14.06
CA LEU A 240 -28.50 -1.13 13.60
C LEU A 240 -28.50 -1.93 12.30
N ILE A 241 -29.67 -2.33 11.76
CA ILE A 241 -29.78 -3.06 10.48
C ILE A 241 -29.05 -2.34 9.32
N PRO A 242 -29.16 -1.01 9.14
CA PRO A 242 -28.40 -0.30 8.11
C PRO A 242 -26.89 -0.34 8.33
N MET A 243 -26.42 -0.60 9.55
CA MET A 243 -25.01 -0.74 9.90
C MET A 243 -24.51 -2.18 9.78
N LEU A 244 -25.35 -3.17 9.45
CA LEU A 244 -24.94 -4.58 9.38
C LEU A 244 -23.78 -4.85 8.41
N PRO A 245 -23.76 -4.31 7.18
CA PRO A 245 -22.61 -4.51 6.30
C PRO A 245 -21.32 -3.96 6.90
N LEU A 246 -21.43 -2.90 7.71
CA LEU A 246 -20.31 -2.26 8.38
C LEU A 246 -19.83 -3.06 9.60
N LEU A 247 -20.75 -3.62 10.38
CA LEU A 247 -20.47 -4.50 11.51
C LEU A 247 -19.85 -5.82 11.04
N MET A 248 -20.33 -6.36 9.92
CA MET A 248 -19.74 -7.55 9.26
C MET A 248 -18.29 -7.28 8.85
N PHE A 249 -18.02 -6.11 8.26
CA PHE A 249 -16.67 -5.72 7.90
C PHE A 249 -15.80 -5.50 9.14
N ALA A 250 -16.32 -4.80 10.16
CA ALA A 250 -15.60 -4.56 11.41
C ALA A 250 -15.19 -5.88 12.09
N MET A 251 -16.08 -6.87 12.11
CA MET A 251 -15.79 -8.19 12.65
C MET A 251 -14.78 -9.00 11.84
N TRP A 252 -14.90 -9.00 10.52
CA TRP A 252 -13.93 -9.66 9.67
C TRP A 252 -12.53 -9.02 9.80
N HIS A 253 -12.50 -7.69 9.88
CA HIS A 253 -11.28 -6.94 10.15
C HIS A 253 -10.69 -7.28 11.52
N ASP A 254 -11.52 -7.29 12.57
CA ASP A 254 -11.11 -7.66 13.93
C ASP A 254 -10.49 -9.06 13.95
N ALA A 255 -11.15 -10.04 13.33
CA ALA A 255 -10.66 -11.40 13.18
C ALA A 255 -9.33 -11.48 12.43
N THR A 256 -9.14 -10.65 11.39
CA THR A 256 -7.89 -10.59 10.63
C THR A 256 -6.76 -9.98 11.47
N VAL A 257 -7.07 -8.91 12.21
CA VAL A 257 -6.11 -8.24 13.10
C VAL A 257 -5.69 -9.15 14.25
N SER A 258 -6.61 -9.93 14.83
CA SER A 258 -6.29 -10.95 15.84
C SER A 258 -5.23 -11.93 15.34
N VAL A 259 -5.40 -12.47 14.12
CA VAL A 259 -4.42 -13.42 13.54
C VAL A 259 -3.07 -12.74 13.30
N MET A 260 -3.07 -11.50 12.83
CA MET A 260 -1.82 -10.75 12.58
C MET A 260 -1.07 -10.40 13.88
N ARG A 261 -1.75 -10.37 15.03
CA ARG A 261 -1.14 -10.14 16.34
C ARG A 261 -0.72 -11.42 17.04
N SER A 262 -1.16 -12.58 16.57
CA SER A 262 -0.74 -13.85 17.14
C SER A 262 0.76 -14.02 17.01
N TYR A 263 1.39 -14.34 18.14
CA TYR A 263 2.82 -14.55 18.21
C TYR A 263 3.19 -15.83 17.47
N SER A 264 4.16 -15.76 16.55
CA SER A 264 4.67 -16.96 15.91
C SER A 264 5.42 -17.84 16.91
N HIS A 265 5.59 -19.13 16.57
CA HIS A 265 6.41 -20.04 17.36
C HIS A 265 7.77 -19.42 17.73
N ASN A 266 8.50 -18.89 16.75
CA ASN A 266 9.83 -18.33 16.96
C ASN A 266 9.81 -17.13 17.91
N GLN A 267 8.80 -16.26 17.82
CA GLN A 267 8.66 -15.11 18.71
C GLN A 267 8.39 -15.54 20.16
N LEU A 268 7.54 -16.56 20.37
CA LEU A 268 7.31 -17.10 21.70
C LEU A 268 8.59 -17.73 22.27
N MET A 269 9.33 -18.48 21.44
CA MET A 269 10.63 -19.05 21.82
C MET A 269 11.62 -17.96 22.24
N GLU A 270 11.77 -16.90 21.45
CA GLU A 270 12.62 -15.75 21.76
C GLU A 270 12.22 -15.10 23.09
N MET A 271 10.92 -14.86 23.31
CA MET A 271 10.45 -14.24 24.56
C MET A 271 10.72 -15.09 25.80
N MET A 272 10.60 -16.42 25.71
CA MET A 272 10.93 -17.30 26.82
C MET A 272 12.44 -17.38 27.09
N VAL A 273 13.27 -17.28 26.06
CA VAL A 273 14.74 -17.37 26.19
C VAL A 273 15.35 -16.04 26.65
N GLU A 274 14.89 -14.92 26.09
CA GLU A 274 15.50 -13.61 26.32
C GLU A 274 14.85 -12.82 27.46
N GLY A 275 13.56 -13.07 27.72
CA GLY A 275 12.74 -12.24 28.61
C GLY A 275 12.54 -12.77 30.02
N CYS A 276 12.87 -14.05 30.29
CA CYS A 276 12.60 -14.68 31.57
C CYS A 276 13.89 -14.92 32.36
N THR A 277 13.89 -14.50 33.62
CA THR A 277 15.06 -14.57 34.52
C THR A 277 15.10 -15.83 35.38
N SER A 278 14.09 -16.70 35.27
CA SER A 278 13.99 -17.94 36.06
C SER A 278 15.08 -18.94 35.67
N GLN A 279 15.70 -19.58 36.67
CA GLN A 279 16.72 -20.62 36.49
C GLN A 279 16.13 -22.01 36.19
N ARG A 280 14.81 -22.11 35.97
CA ARG A 280 14.11 -23.38 35.81
C ARG A 280 14.14 -23.85 34.36
N GLU A 281 14.33 -25.16 34.17
CA GLU A 281 14.34 -25.79 32.86
C GLU A 281 12.93 -26.13 32.40
N TYR A 282 12.64 -25.85 31.14
CA TYR A 282 11.37 -26.17 30.50
C TYR A 282 11.59 -26.95 29.21
N ARG A 283 10.73 -27.94 28.97
CA ARG A 283 10.62 -28.65 27.70
C ARG A 283 9.44 -28.11 26.93
N ILE A 284 9.69 -27.75 25.69
CA ILE A 284 8.72 -27.07 24.85
C ILE A 284 8.32 -27.95 23.68
N GLN A 285 7.02 -28.00 23.41
CA GLN A 285 6.44 -28.71 22.28
C GLN A 285 5.43 -27.82 21.57
N THR A 286 5.40 -27.93 20.24
CA THR A 286 4.40 -27.26 19.42
C THR A 286 3.59 -28.26 18.60
N PHE A 287 2.32 -27.92 18.42
CA PHE A 287 1.37 -28.68 17.62
C PHE A 287 0.66 -27.71 16.68
N GLN A 288 0.38 -28.14 15.46
CA GLN A 288 -0.35 -27.34 14.47
C GLN A 288 -1.64 -28.06 14.11
N SER A 289 -2.69 -27.30 13.84
CA SER A 289 -3.96 -27.86 13.37
C SER A 289 -3.88 -28.33 11.91
N VAL A 290 -5.02 -28.78 11.37
CA VAL A 290 -5.19 -29.03 9.94
C VAL A 290 -4.94 -27.75 9.15
N SER A 291 -4.58 -27.94 7.89
CA SER A 291 -4.52 -26.86 6.91
C SER A 291 -5.91 -26.30 6.60
N TYR A 292 -5.96 -25.08 6.05
CA TYR A 292 -7.23 -24.49 5.63
C TYR A 292 -7.92 -25.29 4.49
N ALA A 293 -7.16 -25.93 3.59
CA ALA A 293 -7.71 -26.84 2.58
C ALA A 293 -8.40 -28.06 3.20
N GLU A 294 -7.73 -28.72 4.15
CA GLU A 294 -8.29 -29.86 4.88
C GLU A 294 -9.50 -29.46 5.72
N TYR A 295 -9.47 -28.25 6.30
CA TYR A 295 -10.63 -27.66 6.97
C TYR A 295 -11.84 -27.56 6.04
N LEU A 296 -11.65 -27.12 4.79
CA LEU A 296 -12.70 -27.04 3.77
C LEU A 296 -13.06 -28.39 3.15
N GLY A 297 -12.32 -29.46 3.44
CA GLY A 297 -12.50 -30.78 2.81
C GLY A 297 -12.15 -30.78 1.32
N ILE A 298 -11.26 -29.88 0.88
CA ILE A 298 -10.81 -29.76 -0.51
C ILE A 298 -9.33 -30.14 -0.63
N PRO A 299 -8.89 -30.66 -1.79
CA PRO A 299 -7.48 -30.93 -2.02
C PRO A 299 -6.64 -29.63 -1.99
N PRO A 300 -5.43 -29.63 -1.43
CA PRO A 300 -4.59 -28.44 -1.31
C PRO A 300 -3.87 -28.12 -2.64
N ILE A 301 -4.65 -27.70 -3.64
CA ILE A 301 -4.22 -27.39 -5.01
C ILE A 301 -3.31 -26.16 -5.05
N LEU A 302 -3.56 -25.19 -4.17
CA LEU A 302 -2.70 -24.00 -4.01
C LEU A 302 -1.77 -24.20 -2.80
N PRO A 303 -0.47 -23.89 -2.91
CA PRO A 303 0.48 -23.97 -1.80
C PRO A 303 0.00 -23.22 -0.55
N LEU A 304 -0.66 -22.07 -0.77
CA LEU A 304 -1.20 -21.15 0.23
C LEU A 304 -2.38 -21.70 1.05
N LEU A 305 -3.03 -22.80 0.62
CA LEU A 305 -4.11 -23.43 1.39
C LEU A 305 -3.59 -24.57 2.30
N ARG A 306 -2.27 -24.79 2.33
CA ARG A 306 -1.61 -25.83 3.14
C ARG A 306 -1.24 -25.35 4.54
N ASP A 307 -1.42 -24.05 4.81
CA ASP A 307 -1.07 -23.45 6.09
C ASP A 307 -2.05 -23.89 7.20
N PRO A 308 -1.56 -24.21 8.42
CA PRO A 308 -2.39 -24.57 9.54
C PRO A 308 -3.22 -23.38 10.02
N VAL A 309 -4.44 -23.62 10.49
CA VAL A 309 -5.34 -22.55 10.95
C VAL A 309 -5.08 -22.10 12.40
N MET A 310 -4.56 -23.00 13.23
CA MET A 310 -4.28 -22.80 14.66
C MET A 310 -2.90 -23.40 15.00
N GLN A 311 -2.29 -22.84 16.03
CA GLN A 311 -1.06 -23.34 16.63
C GLN A 311 -1.26 -23.53 18.13
N PHE A 312 -0.59 -24.54 18.66
CA PHE A 312 -0.60 -24.88 20.08
C PHE A 312 0.82 -25.00 20.56
N PHE A 313 1.04 -24.51 21.77
CA PHE A 313 2.32 -24.44 22.41
C PHE A 313 2.17 -24.96 23.85
N TRP A 314 3.05 -25.87 24.23
CA TRP A 314 3.02 -26.54 25.51
C TRP A 314 4.42 -26.54 26.11
N ALA A 315 4.61 -25.84 27.24
CA ALA A 315 5.85 -25.87 28.01
C ALA A 315 5.63 -26.62 29.33
N VAL A 316 6.54 -27.57 29.59
CA VAL A 316 6.51 -28.45 30.76
C VAL A 316 7.75 -28.18 31.59
N PRO A 317 7.63 -27.98 32.92
CA PRO A 317 8.78 -27.97 33.79
C PRO A 317 9.57 -29.29 33.66
N SER A 318 10.86 -29.21 33.35
CA SER A 318 11.70 -30.40 33.25
C SER A 318 11.88 -30.99 34.65
N PRO A 319 11.56 -32.27 34.90
CA PRO A 319 12.05 -32.92 36.09
C PRO A 319 13.57 -33.03 35.94
N HIS A 320 14.31 -32.55 36.94
CA HIS A 320 15.70 -32.98 37.15
C HIS A 320 15.68 -34.49 37.42
N ASP A 321 15.59 -35.31 36.38
CA ASP A 321 16.11 -36.68 36.28
C ASP A 321 15.63 -37.37 34.99
N GLY A 322 16.55 -38.13 34.39
CA GLY A 322 16.57 -38.47 32.96
C GLY A 322 15.44 -39.35 32.41
N CYS A 323 15.19 -39.18 31.10
CA CYS A 323 14.78 -40.28 30.23
C CYS A 323 14.91 -39.88 28.76
N ALA A 324 15.74 -40.64 28.03
CA ALA A 324 15.89 -40.61 26.58
C ALA A 324 14.71 -41.31 25.88
N ASN A 325 14.49 -40.96 24.62
CA ASN A 325 13.64 -41.62 23.61
C ASN A 325 12.14 -41.28 23.62
N SER A 326 11.75 -40.31 22.77
CA SER A 326 10.63 -40.48 21.83
C SER A 326 10.76 -39.47 20.68
N THR A 327 10.39 -39.90 19.49
CA THR A 327 10.65 -39.29 18.17
C THR A 327 9.76 -38.07 17.87
N GLY A 328 9.92 -37.01 18.65
CA GLY A 328 9.47 -35.66 18.31
C GLY A 328 10.59 -34.69 18.69
N SER A 329 10.78 -33.62 17.91
CA SER A 329 11.80 -32.59 18.17
C SER A 329 11.60 -31.96 19.56
N CYS A 330 12.25 -32.51 20.57
CA CYS A 330 12.21 -32.05 21.95
C CYS A 330 13.47 -31.22 22.18
N MET A 331 13.33 -29.89 22.26
CA MET A 331 14.43 -29.00 22.64
C MET A 331 14.37 -28.77 24.15
N ILE A 332 15.47 -29.08 24.83
CA ILE A 332 15.68 -28.80 26.26
C ILE A 332 16.31 -27.41 26.34
N TYR A 333 15.65 -26.47 27.02
CA TYR A 333 16.20 -25.14 27.26
C TYR A 333 16.67 -25.05 28.72
N SER A 334 17.98 -24.81 28.89
CA SER A 334 18.59 -24.35 30.14
C SER A 334 18.76 -22.83 30.05
N ALA A 335 18.25 -22.10 31.04
CA ALA A 335 18.44 -20.65 31.16
C ALA A 335 19.86 -20.27 31.64
N THR A 336 20.80 -21.22 31.71
CA THR A 336 22.19 -20.98 32.08
C THR A 336 23.14 -21.77 31.20
N GLU A 337 23.35 -21.31 29.97
CA GLU A 337 24.68 -21.28 29.35
C GLU A 337 24.65 -20.48 28.02
N LYS A 338 25.18 -19.25 28.08
CA LYS A 338 25.59 -18.50 26.88
C LYS A 338 26.80 -19.21 26.28
N ASN A 339 26.58 -20.06 25.29
CA ASN A 339 27.41 -20.32 24.10
C ASN A 339 27.29 -21.78 23.64
N SER A 340 26.64 -22.03 22.50
CA SER A 340 27.25 -22.72 21.35
C SER A 340 26.20 -23.14 20.31
N VAL A 341 26.65 -23.18 19.05
CA VAL A 341 25.96 -23.59 17.82
C VAL A 341 25.03 -22.55 17.18
N ILE A 342 25.71 -21.64 16.48
CA ILE A 342 25.20 -20.86 15.35
C ILE A 342 24.85 -21.83 14.22
N GLN A 343 23.55 -22.04 13.96
CA GLN A 343 23.08 -22.29 12.60
C GLN A 343 22.41 -21.01 12.12
N THR A 344 23.04 -20.37 11.13
CA THR A 344 22.52 -19.21 10.43
C THR A 344 21.21 -19.58 9.74
N ILE A 345 20.08 -19.41 10.43
CA ILE A 345 18.79 -19.24 9.76
C ILE A 345 18.74 -17.76 9.39
N THR A 346 18.95 -17.49 8.11
CA THR A 346 18.64 -16.20 7.49
C THR A 346 17.29 -15.72 8.00
N ARG A 347 17.26 -14.50 8.49
CA ARG A 347 16.06 -13.73 8.82
C ARG A 347 15.19 -13.64 7.56
N GLU A 348 14.39 -14.66 7.27
CA GLU A 348 13.18 -14.48 6.49
C GLU A 348 12.26 -13.68 7.41
N GLU A 349 12.14 -12.39 7.09
CA GLU A 349 11.20 -11.49 7.73
C GLU A 349 9.81 -12.16 7.82
N PRO A 350 9.08 -12.02 8.94
CA PRO A 350 7.66 -12.40 9.01
C PRO A 350 6.77 -11.64 8.01
N ASP A 351 7.34 -10.71 7.24
CA ASP A 351 6.61 -9.69 6.49
C ASP A 351 6.16 -10.13 5.08
N LYS A 352 6.60 -11.29 4.58
CA LYS A 352 6.19 -11.81 3.26
C LYS A 352 4.91 -12.65 3.31
N GLU A 353 4.83 -13.61 4.23
CA GLU A 353 3.65 -14.48 4.34
C GLU A 353 2.44 -13.69 4.83
N SER A 354 2.57 -12.80 5.81
CA SER A 354 1.46 -11.97 6.32
C SER A 354 0.89 -11.00 5.27
N ARG A 355 1.71 -10.50 4.32
CA ARG A 355 1.24 -9.65 3.21
C ARG A 355 0.44 -10.41 2.16
N THR A 356 0.90 -11.61 1.77
CA THR A 356 0.18 -12.49 0.84
C THR A 356 -1.10 -13.02 1.48
N THR A 357 -1.02 -13.33 2.78
CA THR A 357 -2.13 -13.71 3.65
C THR A 357 -3.24 -12.65 3.65
N PHE A 358 -2.87 -11.39 3.90
CA PHE A 358 -3.77 -10.25 3.98
C PHE A 358 -4.47 -9.94 2.66
N LEU A 359 -3.72 -9.96 1.54
CA LEU A 359 -4.25 -9.72 0.20
C LEU A 359 -5.22 -10.82 -0.24
N LEU A 360 -4.94 -12.09 0.05
CA LEU A 360 -5.86 -13.20 -0.27
C LEU A 360 -7.11 -13.21 0.61
N GLY A 361 -7.02 -12.83 1.89
CA GLY A 361 -8.19 -12.66 2.75
C GLY A 361 -9.18 -11.61 2.21
N LEU A 362 -8.65 -10.48 1.72
CA LEU A 362 -9.42 -9.42 1.05
C LEU A 362 -10.09 -9.91 -0.25
N VAL A 363 -9.42 -10.76 -1.02
CA VAL A 363 -9.97 -11.36 -2.24
C VAL A 363 -11.06 -12.38 -1.91
N THR A 364 -10.89 -13.22 -0.89
CA THR A 364 -11.92 -14.16 -0.43
C THR A 364 -13.17 -13.42 0.07
N LEU A 365 -13.00 -12.29 0.77
CA LEU A 365 -14.10 -11.40 1.16
C LEU A 365 -14.87 -10.86 -0.06
N MET A 366 -14.17 -10.43 -1.10
CA MET A 366 -14.82 -9.94 -2.33
C MET A 366 -15.60 -11.05 -3.04
N VAL A 367 -15.07 -12.28 -3.07
CA VAL A 367 -15.76 -13.44 -3.68
C VAL A 367 -16.97 -13.87 -2.85
N ALA A 368 -16.88 -13.86 -1.52
CA ALA A 368 -17.99 -14.17 -0.62
C ALA A 368 -19.10 -13.10 -0.68
N MET A 369 -18.73 -11.81 -0.75
CA MET A 369 -19.69 -10.71 -0.91
C MET A 369 -20.42 -10.77 -2.25
N TYR A 370 -19.76 -11.26 -3.31
CA TYR A 370 -20.38 -11.44 -4.63
C TYR A 370 -21.33 -12.65 -4.71
N SER A 371 -21.16 -13.67 -3.87
CA SER A 371 -21.94 -14.92 -3.91
C SER A 371 -23.18 -14.91 -3.00
N VAL A 372 -23.37 -13.86 -2.19
CA VAL A 372 -24.51 -13.72 -1.24
C VAL A 372 -25.63 -12.81 -1.78
N PHE A 373 -25.49 -12.21 -2.95
CA PHE A 373 -26.60 -11.55 -3.64
C PHE A 373 -27.20 -12.50 -4.69
N PRO A 374 -28.29 -13.24 -4.38
CA PRO A 374 -29.04 -13.87 -5.44
C PRO A 374 -29.62 -12.75 -6.32
N SER A 375 -29.40 -12.90 -7.62
CA SER A 375 -30.07 -12.19 -8.70
C SER A 375 -31.58 -12.21 -8.47
N PHE A 376 -32.11 -11.14 -7.87
CA PHE A 376 -33.54 -10.85 -7.91
C PHE A 376 -33.83 -10.25 -9.28
N GLY A 377 -34.37 -11.10 -10.15
CA GLY A 377 -34.91 -10.75 -11.45
C GLY A 377 -36.16 -9.88 -11.36
N ASP A 378 -36.41 -9.20 -12.47
CA ASP A 378 -37.62 -8.53 -12.94
C ASP A 378 -38.84 -8.60 -12.03
N ARG A 379 -39.19 -7.46 -11.44
CA ARG A 379 -40.61 -7.07 -11.29
C ARG A 379 -40.78 -5.57 -11.52
N GLU A 380 -41.79 -5.31 -12.34
CA GLU A 380 -42.32 -4.02 -12.77
C GLU A 380 -42.37 -2.98 -11.63
N THR A 381 -41.83 -1.79 -11.90
CA THR A 381 -42.14 -0.60 -11.09
C THR A 381 -42.95 0.38 -11.93
N VAL A 382 -44.19 0.51 -11.47
CA VAL A 382 -45.22 1.44 -11.88
C VAL A 382 -44.71 2.88 -11.97
N SER A 383 -45.19 3.55 -13.00
CA SER A 383 -44.99 4.97 -13.31
C SER A 383 -45.27 5.89 -12.13
N SER A 384 -44.27 6.71 -11.76
CA SER A 384 -44.53 8.00 -11.13
C SER A 384 -43.61 9.05 -11.74
N GLY A 385 -44.25 10.07 -12.32
CA GLY A 385 -43.63 11.03 -13.21
C GLY A 385 -42.51 11.85 -12.57
N ARG A 386 -41.35 11.85 -13.23
CA ARG A 386 -40.42 12.98 -13.20
C ARG A 386 -40.17 13.41 -14.64
N ARG A 387 -40.43 14.68 -14.90
CA ARG A 387 -40.21 15.33 -16.19
C ARG A 387 -38.79 15.03 -16.68
N HIS A 388 -38.70 14.47 -17.88
CA HIS A 388 -37.46 14.47 -18.66
C HIS A 388 -36.99 15.91 -18.79
N THR A 389 -35.84 16.21 -18.20
CA THR A 389 -35.04 17.37 -18.60
C THR A 389 -34.05 16.85 -19.65
N ASP A 390 -34.07 17.52 -20.79
CA ASP A 390 -33.24 17.23 -21.95
C ASP A 390 -31.74 17.20 -21.58
N PRO A 391 -30.98 16.15 -21.92
CA PRO A 391 -29.53 16.06 -21.70
C PRO A 391 -28.75 17.25 -22.27
N SER A 392 -29.25 17.90 -23.32
CA SER A 392 -28.63 19.09 -23.93
C SER A 392 -28.49 20.26 -22.94
N ILE A 393 -29.46 20.42 -22.03
CA ILE A 393 -29.53 21.53 -21.07
C ILE A 393 -28.48 21.38 -19.94
N LYS A 394 -28.07 20.16 -19.60
CA LYS A 394 -27.00 19.93 -18.60
C LYS A 394 -25.60 20.18 -19.14
N GLN A 395 -25.41 20.03 -20.44
CA GLN A 395 -24.10 20.24 -21.07
C GLN A 395 -23.85 21.74 -21.28
N GLN A 396 -24.87 22.49 -21.69
CA GLN A 396 -24.84 23.95 -21.81
C GLN A 396 -24.53 24.65 -20.47
N CYS A 397 -25.08 24.16 -19.35
CA CYS A 397 -24.80 24.71 -18.01
C CYS A 397 -23.36 24.51 -17.51
N ASN A 398 -22.56 23.62 -18.12
CA ASN A 398 -21.17 23.37 -17.70
C ASN A 398 -20.15 24.23 -18.45
N ASP A 399 -20.44 24.64 -19.68
CA ASP A 399 -19.49 25.42 -20.50
C ASP A 399 -19.35 26.87 -19.98
N ASP A 400 -20.42 27.46 -19.41
CA ASP A 400 -20.41 28.79 -18.78
C ASP A 400 -19.57 28.85 -17.48
N VAL A 401 -19.31 27.70 -16.83
CA VAL A 401 -18.54 27.62 -15.57
C VAL A 401 -17.02 27.64 -15.83
N LEU A 402 -16.58 27.35 -17.07
CA LEU A 402 -15.17 27.23 -17.43
C LEU A 402 -14.54 28.57 -17.83
N LEU A 403 -15.33 29.57 -18.21
CA LEU A 403 -14.82 30.88 -18.60
C LEU A 403 -14.11 31.55 -17.41
N GLY A 404 -12.90 32.06 -17.63
CA GLY A 404 -12.09 32.71 -16.60
C GLY A 404 -11.40 31.76 -15.61
N GLN A 405 -11.60 30.44 -15.70
CA GLN A 405 -10.85 29.46 -14.94
C GLN A 405 -9.39 29.38 -15.44
N PRO A 406 -8.42 28.95 -14.60
CA PRO A 406 -7.03 28.80 -15.04
C PRO A 406 -6.91 27.86 -16.24
N ALA A 407 -6.37 28.35 -17.33
CA ALA A 407 -6.24 27.64 -18.59
C ALA A 407 -4.85 27.85 -19.20
N ILE A 408 -4.46 26.89 -20.02
CA ILE A 408 -3.31 27.00 -20.93
C ILE A 408 -3.72 27.92 -22.07
N LEU A 409 -3.08 29.09 -22.16
CA LEU A 409 -3.33 30.11 -23.19
C LEU A 409 -2.43 29.92 -24.41
N ALA A 410 -1.20 29.43 -24.18
CA ALA A 410 -0.26 29.08 -25.25
C ALA A 410 0.85 28.19 -24.71
N ILE A 411 1.46 27.40 -25.60
CA ILE A 411 2.69 26.65 -25.34
C ILE A 411 3.69 26.95 -26.45
N GLY A 412 4.95 27.19 -26.09
CA GLY A 412 6.10 27.22 -26.98
C GLY A 412 7.09 26.12 -26.62
N THR A 413 7.80 25.59 -27.61
CA THR A 413 8.67 24.43 -27.45
C THR A 413 9.97 24.63 -28.23
N ALA A 414 11.12 24.42 -27.59
CA ALA A 414 12.43 24.57 -28.19
C ALA A 414 13.30 23.33 -27.93
N VAL A 415 14.18 23.01 -28.86
CA VAL A 415 15.17 21.91 -28.75
C VAL A 415 16.53 22.43 -29.15
N THR A 416 17.59 21.76 -28.72
CA THR A 416 18.95 22.09 -29.15
C THR A 416 19.16 21.79 -30.65
N PRO A 417 20.09 22.48 -31.31
CA PRO A 417 20.17 22.48 -32.77
C PRO A 417 20.68 21.17 -33.38
N HIS A 418 21.42 20.35 -32.63
CA HIS A 418 22.06 19.17 -33.20
C HIS A 418 21.20 17.93 -33.03
N GLN A 419 20.63 17.48 -34.14
CA GLN A 419 19.85 16.25 -34.21
C GLN A 419 20.76 15.01 -34.29
N PHE A 420 20.45 13.99 -33.51
CA PHE A 420 21.12 12.70 -33.50
C PHE A 420 20.12 11.62 -33.88
N SER A 421 20.36 10.95 -35.01
CA SER A 421 19.67 9.71 -35.38
C SER A 421 20.10 8.55 -34.50
N LYS A 422 19.41 7.40 -34.61
CA LYS A 422 19.81 6.14 -33.95
C LYS A 422 21.28 5.79 -34.22
N GLU A 423 21.73 5.93 -35.47
CA GLU A 423 23.09 5.60 -35.90
C GLU A 423 24.10 6.56 -35.25
N ARG A 424 23.79 7.86 -35.19
CA ARG A 424 24.67 8.85 -34.54
C ARG A 424 24.76 8.63 -33.03
N ILE A 425 23.66 8.21 -32.40
CA ILE A 425 23.62 7.83 -30.99
C ILE A 425 24.49 6.61 -30.71
N ILE A 426 24.40 5.57 -31.55
CA ILE A 426 25.21 4.36 -31.43
C ILE A 426 26.70 4.72 -31.61
N ALA A 427 27.01 5.53 -32.63
CA ALA A 427 28.37 6.02 -32.85
C ALA A 427 28.91 6.82 -31.66
N PHE A 428 28.09 7.69 -31.06
CA PHE A 428 28.44 8.44 -29.86
C PHE A 428 28.80 7.53 -28.67
N VAL A 429 27.97 6.52 -28.38
CA VAL A 429 28.26 5.57 -27.28
C VAL A 429 29.47 4.70 -27.59
N ASN A 430 29.67 4.32 -28.85
CA ASN A 430 30.86 3.58 -29.27
C ASN A 430 32.15 4.40 -29.12
N ALA A 431 32.06 5.72 -29.24
CA ALA A 431 33.17 6.66 -29.06
C ALA A 431 33.48 6.95 -27.57
N MET A 432 32.57 6.65 -26.64
CA MET A 432 32.86 6.80 -25.21
C MET A 432 33.94 5.82 -24.77
N LYS A 433 34.99 6.38 -24.14
CA LYS A 433 36.06 5.61 -23.51
C LYS A 433 35.50 4.86 -22.29
N HIS A 434 35.99 3.66 -22.03
CA HIS A 434 35.69 2.83 -20.86
C HIS A 434 34.33 2.12 -20.80
N ILE A 435 33.48 2.20 -21.84
CA ILE A 435 32.29 1.32 -21.95
C ILE A 435 32.72 -0.05 -22.51
N PRO A 436 32.45 -1.17 -21.81
CA PRO A 436 32.72 -2.52 -22.33
C PRO A 436 31.91 -2.84 -23.60
N ASP A 437 32.47 -3.65 -24.51
CA ASP A 437 31.83 -3.99 -25.80
C ASP A 437 30.45 -4.67 -25.63
N GLU A 438 30.27 -5.46 -24.57
CA GLU A 438 28.98 -6.03 -24.22
C GLU A 438 27.91 -4.98 -23.88
N ASN A 439 28.31 -3.85 -23.29
CA ASN A 439 27.43 -2.74 -22.95
C ASN A 439 27.11 -1.88 -24.18
N LYS A 440 28.08 -1.71 -25.09
CA LYS A 440 27.85 -1.12 -26.41
C LYS A 440 26.81 -1.91 -27.20
N SER A 441 26.98 -3.24 -27.25
CA SER A 441 26.05 -4.15 -27.91
C SER A 441 24.66 -4.13 -27.28
N PHE A 442 24.58 -4.04 -25.94
CA PHE A 442 23.31 -3.86 -25.23
C PHE A 442 22.65 -2.52 -25.57
N HIS A 443 23.41 -1.42 -25.56
CA HIS A 443 22.92 -0.09 -25.89
C HIS A 443 22.37 -0.03 -27.31
N GLU A 444 23.08 -0.56 -28.30
CA GLU A 444 22.62 -0.66 -29.68
C GLU A 444 21.26 -1.36 -29.78
N ARG A 445 21.09 -2.51 -29.11
CA ARG A 445 19.78 -3.21 -29.07
C ARG A 445 18.69 -2.34 -28.45
N VAL A 446 18.99 -1.64 -27.36
CA VAL A 446 18.00 -0.77 -26.68
C VAL A 446 17.62 0.42 -27.55
N VAL A 447 18.58 1.08 -28.21
CA VAL A 447 18.33 2.19 -29.14
C VAL A 447 17.44 1.72 -30.29
N ASN A 448 17.75 0.57 -30.90
CA ASN A 448 16.97 0.02 -32.00
C ASN A 448 15.52 -0.35 -31.58
N GLN A 449 15.31 -0.73 -30.32
CA GLN A 449 13.97 -1.07 -29.79
C GLN A 449 13.25 0.11 -29.13
N SER A 450 13.91 1.26 -28.98
CA SER A 450 13.42 2.41 -28.20
C SER A 450 12.18 3.07 -28.78
N GLY A 451 11.95 2.93 -30.09
CA GLY A 451 10.93 3.69 -30.82
C GLY A 451 11.27 5.17 -31.04
N ILE A 452 12.53 5.56 -30.80
CA ILE A 452 13.04 6.93 -30.95
C ILE A 452 13.86 7.01 -32.22
N ASP A 453 13.46 7.85 -33.17
CA ASP A 453 14.19 8.08 -34.42
C ASP A 453 15.25 9.16 -34.26
N TYR A 454 14.90 10.26 -33.57
CA TYR A 454 15.80 11.39 -33.37
C TYR A 454 15.74 11.93 -31.95
N ARG A 455 16.88 12.50 -31.52
CA ARG A 455 17.04 13.28 -30.28
C ARG A 455 17.88 14.51 -30.55
N HIS A 456 17.83 15.49 -29.66
CA HIS A 456 18.53 16.76 -29.81
C HIS A 456 19.55 16.96 -28.69
N PHE A 457 20.74 17.45 -29.04
CA PHE A 457 21.79 17.86 -28.10
C PHE A 457 22.44 19.20 -28.50
N GLY A 458 23.00 19.90 -27.52
CA GLY A 458 23.78 21.13 -27.68
C GLY A 458 25.26 20.88 -28.02
N PHE A 459 25.64 19.64 -28.31
CA PHE A 459 26.97 19.25 -28.82
C PHE A 459 26.83 18.38 -30.07
N THR A 460 27.89 18.27 -30.85
CA THR A 460 27.93 17.46 -32.09
C THR A 460 28.68 16.15 -31.91
N LEU A 461 28.37 15.13 -32.72
CA LEU A 461 29.15 13.88 -32.74
C LEU A 461 30.57 14.13 -33.23
N GLU A 462 30.71 15.05 -34.20
CA GLU A 462 31.97 15.43 -34.84
C GLU A 462 32.95 16.01 -33.81
N GLU A 463 32.48 16.88 -32.90
CA GLU A 463 33.29 17.38 -31.79
C GLU A 463 33.76 16.23 -30.88
N VAL A 464 32.86 15.30 -30.55
CA VAL A 464 33.18 14.16 -29.67
C VAL A 464 34.24 13.26 -30.31
N LEU A 465 34.09 12.91 -31.59
CA LEU A 465 35.05 12.10 -32.35
C LEU A 465 36.40 12.81 -32.53
N ALA A 466 36.40 14.14 -32.62
CA ALA A 466 37.62 14.95 -32.67
C ALA A 466 38.29 15.15 -31.30
N GLY A 467 37.75 14.55 -30.22
CA GLY A 467 38.27 14.69 -28.87
C GLY A 467 37.98 16.06 -28.23
N LYS A 468 36.97 16.78 -28.73
CA LYS A 468 36.56 18.13 -28.30
C LYS A 468 35.14 18.14 -27.70
N GLY A 469 34.71 19.29 -27.21
CA GLY A 469 33.38 19.49 -26.65
C GLY A 469 33.18 18.75 -25.32
N LEU A 470 31.92 18.65 -24.88
CA LEU A 470 31.56 18.12 -23.56
C LEU A 470 32.09 16.71 -23.32
N TYR A 471 31.98 15.82 -24.32
CA TYR A 471 32.35 14.40 -24.17
C TYR A 471 33.68 14.01 -24.80
N GLY A 472 34.26 14.79 -25.73
CA GLY A 472 35.40 14.33 -26.50
C GLY A 472 36.71 14.18 -25.71
N ALA A 473 36.95 15.05 -24.71
CA ALA A 473 38.20 15.03 -23.96
C ALA A 473 38.33 13.74 -23.10
N THR A 474 37.36 13.50 -22.22
CA THR A 474 37.43 12.41 -21.22
C THR A 474 36.53 11.22 -21.54
N GLY A 475 35.56 11.36 -22.46
CA GLY A 475 34.49 10.37 -22.67
C GLY A 475 33.43 10.34 -21.56
N ASN A 476 33.74 10.89 -20.38
CA ASN A 476 32.83 11.06 -19.26
C ASN A 476 33.19 12.34 -18.47
N PRO A 477 32.63 13.50 -18.84
CA PRO A 477 32.96 14.77 -18.22
C PRO A 477 32.53 14.82 -16.75
N GLY A 478 33.29 15.58 -15.95
CA GLY A 478 32.93 15.85 -14.56
C GLY A 478 31.77 16.82 -14.41
N VAL A 479 31.34 17.02 -13.16
CA VAL A 479 30.19 17.87 -12.80
C VAL A 479 30.35 19.32 -13.25
N ILE A 480 31.57 19.87 -13.21
CA ILE A 480 31.84 21.27 -13.58
C ILE A 480 31.55 21.50 -15.06
N GLU A 481 32.01 20.58 -15.92
CA GLU A 481 31.90 20.73 -17.38
C GLU A 481 30.45 20.54 -17.84
N ARG A 482 29.77 19.56 -17.25
CA ARG A 482 28.33 19.33 -17.45
C ARG A 482 27.50 20.51 -16.98
N HIS A 483 27.83 21.07 -15.81
CA HIS A 483 27.13 22.25 -15.32
C HIS A 483 27.35 23.47 -16.22
N ARG A 484 28.58 23.69 -16.73
CA ARG A 484 28.87 24.78 -17.67
C ARG A 484 28.05 24.64 -18.96
N TYR A 485 27.93 23.42 -19.49
CA TYR A 485 27.07 23.11 -20.63
C TYR A 485 25.59 23.44 -20.34
N TRP A 486 25.06 23.03 -19.19
CA TRP A 486 23.68 23.34 -18.82
C TRP A 486 23.45 24.83 -18.61
N ALA A 487 24.38 25.52 -17.94
CA ALA A 487 24.29 26.96 -17.67
C ALA A 487 24.35 27.80 -18.96
N GLU A 488 24.95 27.26 -20.03
CA GLU A 488 24.93 27.87 -21.36
C GLU A 488 23.59 27.63 -22.08
N TRP A 489 23.13 26.37 -22.14
CA TRP A 489 22.02 25.99 -23.00
C TRP A 489 20.64 26.18 -22.37
N ALA A 490 20.48 26.00 -21.05
CA ALA A 490 19.18 26.10 -20.39
C ALA A 490 18.53 27.49 -20.56
N PRO A 491 19.25 28.61 -20.38
CA PRO A 491 18.68 29.93 -20.63
C PRO A 491 18.28 30.14 -22.10
N ARG A 492 19.11 29.69 -23.04
CA ARG A 492 18.84 29.86 -24.48
C ARG A 492 17.53 29.15 -24.89
N LEU A 493 17.39 27.89 -24.52
CA LEU A 493 16.18 27.12 -24.81
C LEU A 493 14.95 27.68 -24.10
N ALA A 494 15.11 28.11 -22.85
CA ALA A 494 14.02 28.70 -22.07
C ALA A 494 13.51 30.02 -22.70
N ILE A 495 14.43 30.87 -23.16
CA ILE A 495 14.11 32.12 -23.86
C ILE A 495 13.42 31.82 -25.20
N GLU A 496 13.95 30.89 -25.99
CA GLU A 496 13.37 30.51 -27.29
C GLU A 496 11.96 29.93 -27.14
N ALA A 497 11.77 28.97 -26.22
CA ALA A 497 10.46 28.40 -25.94
C ALA A 497 9.49 29.47 -25.44
N THR A 498 9.94 30.41 -24.61
CA THR A 498 9.12 31.52 -24.12
C THR A 498 8.72 32.45 -25.25
N GLN A 499 9.64 32.82 -26.14
CA GLN A 499 9.34 33.67 -27.29
C GLN A 499 8.27 33.01 -28.15
N MET A 500 8.40 31.71 -28.46
CA MET A 500 7.39 30.97 -29.20
C MET A 500 6.02 30.93 -28.49
N ALA A 501 6.01 30.80 -27.16
CA ALA A 501 4.77 30.82 -26.38
C ALA A 501 4.11 32.21 -26.43
N LEU A 502 4.89 33.29 -26.32
CA LEU A 502 4.41 34.66 -26.44
C LEU A 502 3.85 34.95 -27.84
N ASP A 503 4.55 34.52 -28.88
CA ASP A 503 4.13 34.71 -30.27
C ASP A 503 2.81 33.98 -30.56
N ARG A 504 2.65 32.76 -30.04
CA ARG A 504 1.41 31.98 -30.14
C ARG A 504 0.27 32.56 -29.33
N TRP A 505 0.56 33.09 -28.14
CA TRP A 505 -0.44 33.72 -27.29
C TRP A 505 -0.98 35.02 -27.89
N GLY A 506 -0.12 35.80 -28.54
CA GLY A 506 -0.47 37.10 -29.14
C GLY A 506 -0.85 38.19 -28.13
N GLY A 507 -0.73 37.92 -26.83
CA GLY A 507 -0.99 38.88 -25.75
C GLY A 507 0.18 39.83 -25.49
N ASP A 508 -0.06 40.83 -24.65
CA ASP A 508 0.99 41.76 -24.25
C ASP A 508 1.92 41.10 -23.21
N LYS A 509 3.20 40.95 -23.55
CA LYS A 509 4.20 40.36 -22.64
C LYS A 509 4.33 41.09 -21.29
N ARG A 510 3.90 42.35 -21.20
CA ARG A 510 3.84 43.13 -19.95
C ARG A 510 2.76 42.64 -18.99
N GLU A 511 1.81 41.82 -19.46
CA GLU A 511 0.80 41.19 -18.62
C GLU A 511 1.32 39.95 -17.90
N ILE A 512 2.50 39.41 -18.26
CA ILE A 512 3.11 38.30 -17.53
C ILE A 512 3.48 38.78 -16.12
N THR A 513 2.79 38.27 -15.10
CA THR A 513 2.96 38.68 -13.70
C THR A 513 3.86 37.74 -12.89
N HIS A 514 3.99 36.49 -13.31
CA HIS A 514 4.79 35.47 -12.62
C HIS A 514 5.65 34.69 -13.60
N VAL A 515 6.86 34.31 -13.20
CA VAL A 515 7.70 33.33 -13.90
C VAL A 515 7.98 32.15 -12.96
N VAL A 516 7.58 30.96 -13.37
CA VAL A 516 7.86 29.69 -12.69
C VAL A 516 8.84 28.91 -13.57
N PHE A 517 10.04 28.63 -13.07
CA PHE A 517 11.04 27.86 -13.80
C PHE A 517 11.24 26.49 -13.17
N HIS A 518 11.34 25.44 -13.99
CA HIS A 518 11.65 24.09 -13.54
C HIS A 518 12.81 23.46 -14.31
N SER A 519 13.73 22.83 -13.57
CA SER A 519 14.72 21.91 -14.13
C SER A 519 15.13 20.84 -13.10
N CYS A 520 15.44 19.63 -13.58
CA CYS A 520 16.09 18.59 -12.79
C CYS A 520 17.49 18.21 -13.30
N THR A 521 17.97 18.89 -14.35
CA THR A 521 19.26 18.61 -15.02
C THR A 521 20.36 19.63 -14.70
N GLY A 522 20.04 20.66 -13.91
CA GLY A 522 20.97 21.67 -13.42
C GLY A 522 20.29 22.75 -12.58
N PHE A 523 21.10 23.68 -12.05
CA PHE A 523 20.63 24.82 -11.26
C PHE A 523 21.51 26.06 -11.54
N LYS A 524 21.01 27.26 -11.28
CA LYS A 524 21.79 28.51 -11.33
C LYS A 524 21.23 29.48 -10.30
N ALA A 525 22.10 30.32 -9.74
CA ALA A 525 21.72 31.45 -8.91
C ALA A 525 22.63 32.64 -9.28
N PRO A 526 22.10 33.76 -9.82
CA PRO A 526 20.71 34.05 -10.16
C PRO A 526 20.10 33.05 -11.17
N GLY A 527 18.83 32.67 -11.01
CA GLY A 527 18.22 31.58 -11.77
C GLY A 527 17.82 31.95 -13.20
N VAL A 528 17.49 30.92 -14.00
CA VAL A 528 17.14 31.06 -15.43
C VAL A 528 15.90 31.93 -15.63
N GLU A 529 15.00 31.97 -14.64
CA GLU A 529 13.84 32.85 -14.65
C GLU A 529 14.21 34.34 -14.81
N LEU A 530 15.38 34.77 -14.31
CA LEU A 530 15.88 36.13 -14.55
C LEU A 530 16.40 36.32 -15.97
N ASP A 531 17.15 35.34 -16.49
CA ASP A 531 17.68 35.39 -17.86
C ASP A 531 16.52 35.58 -18.87
N ILE A 532 15.39 34.91 -18.64
CA ILE A 532 14.16 35.05 -19.45
C ILE A 532 13.58 36.46 -19.35
N ILE A 533 13.44 36.98 -18.12
CA ILE A 533 12.85 38.30 -17.86
C ILE A 533 13.66 39.40 -18.53
N ASP A 534 14.98 39.35 -18.37
CA ASP A 534 15.89 40.37 -18.90
C ASP A 534 15.95 40.29 -20.43
N ALA A 535 16.10 39.08 -21.01
CA ALA A 535 16.20 38.90 -22.45
C ALA A 535 14.93 39.29 -23.21
N LEU A 536 13.75 39.02 -22.62
CA LEU A 536 12.45 39.28 -23.26
C LEU A 536 11.78 40.55 -22.77
N GLY A 537 12.38 41.28 -21.81
CA GLY A 537 11.84 42.52 -21.26
C GLY A 537 10.46 42.33 -20.62
N LEU A 538 10.32 41.31 -19.75
CA LEU A 538 9.07 40.99 -19.05
C LEU A 538 8.86 41.92 -17.84
N THR A 539 8.63 43.21 -18.10
CA THR A 539 8.57 44.26 -17.05
C THR A 539 7.38 44.12 -16.09
N GLY A 540 6.39 43.29 -16.40
CA GLY A 540 5.22 43.04 -15.56
C GLY A 540 5.44 42.03 -14.45
N VAL A 541 6.59 41.33 -14.43
CA VAL A 541 6.83 40.23 -13.51
C VAL A 541 7.00 40.73 -12.08
N LYS A 542 6.07 40.33 -11.21
CA LYS A 542 6.04 40.67 -9.78
C LYS A 542 6.67 39.57 -8.92
N ARG A 543 6.67 38.32 -9.40
CA ARG A 543 7.12 37.14 -8.65
C ARG A 543 7.87 36.16 -9.54
N ARG A 544 8.88 35.51 -8.96
CA ARG A 544 9.72 34.50 -9.58
C ARG A 544 9.78 33.29 -8.66
N LEU A 545 9.67 32.09 -9.22
CA LEU A 545 9.77 30.84 -8.46
C LEU A 545 10.56 29.78 -9.24
N GLY A 546 11.61 29.24 -8.62
CA GLY A 546 12.32 28.07 -9.12
C GLY A 546 11.83 26.79 -8.45
N ILE A 547 11.46 25.78 -9.23
CA ILE A 547 11.12 24.43 -8.79
C ILE A 547 12.23 23.51 -9.30
N ASN A 548 13.01 22.91 -8.42
CA ASN A 548 14.16 22.11 -8.84
C ASN A 548 14.01 20.65 -8.41
N TYR A 549 14.60 19.76 -9.19
CA TYR A 549 14.86 18.37 -8.80
C TYR A 549 13.61 17.49 -8.58
N MET A 550 12.50 17.78 -9.27
CA MET A 550 11.29 16.94 -9.23
C MET A 550 11.30 15.80 -10.26
N GLY A 551 12.20 15.86 -11.25
CA GLY A 551 12.29 14.87 -12.33
C GLY A 551 11.22 15.04 -13.40
N CYS A 552 10.88 13.97 -14.12
CA CYS A 552 10.03 14.04 -15.30
C CYS A 552 8.58 14.49 -15.04
N PHE A 553 8.07 14.39 -13.81
CA PHE A 553 6.74 14.92 -13.48
C PHE A 553 6.75 16.42 -13.10
N GLY A 554 7.91 17.06 -13.06
CA GLY A 554 8.05 18.46 -12.61
C GLY A 554 7.22 19.48 -13.40
N GLY A 555 6.90 19.19 -14.66
CA GLY A 555 5.97 20.00 -15.45
C GLY A 555 4.57 20.07 -14.83
N PHE A 556 4.07 18.97 -14.25
CA PHE A 556 2.79 18.93 -13.55
C PHE A 556 2.83 19.72 -12.25
N THR A 557 3.94 19.66 -11.52
CA THR A 557 4.16 20.48 -10.32
C THR A 557 4.16 21.97 -10.66
N GLY A 558 4.87 22.37 -11.72
CA GLY A 558 4.86 23.74 -12.22
C GLY A 558 3.46 24.19 -12.65
N MET A 559 2.71 23.32 -13.32
CA MET A 559 1.33 23.59 -13.75
C MET A 559 0.39 23.79 -12.55
N SER A 560 0.55 23.01 -11.47
CA SER A 560 -0.23 23.15 -10.23
C SER A 560 0.05 24.48 -9.53
N VAL A 561 1.31 24.91 -9.50
CA VAL A 561 1.69 26.23 -8.99
C VAL A 561 1.10 27.34 -9.85
N ALA A 562 1.20 27.23 -11.18
CA ALA A 562 0.64 28.23 -12.09
C ALA A 562 -0.89 28.35 -11.95
N LYS A 563 -1.60 27.22 -11.88
CA LYS A 563 -3.03 27.16 -11.59
C LYS A 563 -3.35 27.90 -10.28
N SER A 564 -2.58 27.64 -9.22
CA SER A 564 -2.79 28.24 -7.90
C SER A 564 -2.62 29.76 -7.89
N PHE A 565 -1.65 30.31 -8.64
CA PHE A 565 -1.50 31.76 -8.76
C PHE A 565 -2.70 32.41 -9.47
N VAL A 566 -3.21 31.79 -10.55
CA VAL A 566 -4.38 32.32 -11.27
C VAL A 566 -5.66 32.21 -10.45
N LEU A 567 -5.84 31.13 -9.67
CA LEU A 567 -6.97 31.02 -8.74
C LEU A 567 -6.90 32.06 -7.62
N SER A 568 -5.70 32.41 -7.17
CA SER A 568 -5.51 33.38 -6.08
C SER A 568 -5.69 34.83 -6.54
N ASP A 569 -5.36 35.13 -7.80
CA ASP A 569 -5.57 36.44 -8.43
C ASP A 569 -5.88 36.24 -9.91
N SER A 570 -7.12 36.51 -10.31
CA SER A 570 -7.60 36.37 -11.69
C SER A 570 -6.93 37.34 -12.68
N ASN A 571 -6.17 38.34 -12.20
CA ASN A 571 -5.33 39.17 -13.07
C ASN A 571 -3.96 38.52 -13.36
N SER A 572 -3.65 37.38 -12.75
CA SER A 572 -2.36 36.73 -12.97
C SER A 572 -2.24 36.13 -14.37
N ARG A 573 -1.06 36.27 -14.95
CA ARG A 573 -0.59 35.49 -16.09
C ARG A 573 0.76 34.89 -15.71
N VAL A 574 0.82 33.57 -15.68
CA VAL A 574 1.99 32.84 -15.22
C VAL A 574 2.69 32.25 -16.43
N LEU A 575 3.96 32.59 -16.59
CA LEU A 575 4.86 31.92 -17.51
C LEU A 575 5.53 30.76 -16.77
N LEU A 576 5.13 29.53 -17.07
CA LEU A 576 5.77 28.30 -16.60
C LEU A 576 6.78 27.83 -17.65
N VAL A 577 8.05 27.64 -17.28
CA VAL A 577 9.10 27.17 -18.19
C VAL A 577 9.80 25.96 -17.62
N CYS A 578 9.81 24.86 -18.37
CA CYS A 578 10.61 23.67 -18.10
C CYS A 578 11.75 23.61 -19.10
N ALA A 579 13.00 23.55 -18.64
CA ALA A 579 14.17 23.41 -19.52
C ALA A 579 15.09 22.29 -19.01
N GLU A 580 15.34 21.29 -19.85
CA GLU A 580 16.07 20.09 -19.48
C GLU A 580 17.16 19.77 -20.51
N LEU A 581 18.39 19.65 -20.01
CA LEU A 581 19.55 19.29 -20.82
C LEU A 581 19.98 17.88 -20.42
N SER A 582 19.17 16.90 -20.80
CA SER A 582 19.38 15.50 -20.44
C SER A 582 20.65 14.91 -21.06
N GLY A 583 21.27 15.59 -22.04
CA GLY A 583 22.64 15.41 -22.46
C GLY A 583 23.63 15.44 -21.30
N ASN A 584 23.34 16.14 -20.20
CA ASN A 584 24.15 16.07 -18.97
C ASN A 584 24.09 14.75 -18.23
N CYS A 585 23.15 13.87 -18.55
CA CYS A 585 22.95 12.60 -17.88
C CYS A 585 23.55 11.42 -18.67
N LEU A 586 24.14 11.65 -19.85
CA LEU A 586 24.76 10.55 -20.61
C LEU A 586 26.08 10.16 -19.93
N THR A 587 26.26 8.86 -19.68
CA THR A 587 27.32 8.33 -18.83
C THR A 587 28.12 7.23 -19.52
N ALA A 588 29.38 7.07 -19.12
CA ALA A 588 30.23 5.94 -19.50
C ALA A 588 30.33 4.88 -18.39
N ASP A 589 29.39 4.88 -17.45
CA ASP A 589 29.33 3.89 -16.36
C ASP A 589 29.20 2.45 -16.90
N THR A 590 29.64 1.45 -16.15
CA THR A 590 29.55 0.04 -16.54
C THR A 590 28.23 -0.62 -16.14
N ASP A 591 27.44 -0.02 -15.24
CA ASP A 591 26.10 -0.48 -14.89
C ASP A 591 25.10 -0.16 -16.02
N ARG A 592 24.51 -1.20 -16.60
CA ARG A 592 23.50 -1.09 -17.66
C ARG A 592 22.27 -0.28 -17.24
N SER A 593 21.93 -0.26 -15.94
CA SER A 593 20.78 0.47 -15.41
C SER A 593 20.98 1.99 -15.49
N LYS A 594 22.24 2.45 -15.43
CA LYS A 594 22.62 3.85 -15.58
C LYS A 594 22.82 4.24 -17.04
N ASN A 595 23.14 3.29 -17.91
CA ASN A 595 23.28 3.54 -19.36
C ASN A 595 21.94 3.62 -20.11
N LEU A 596 20.81 3.30 -19.48
CA LEU A 596 19.50 3.41 -20.14
C LEU A 596 19.21 4.86 -20.58
N CYS A 597 19.70 5.84 -19.80
CA CYS A 597 19.69 7.27 -20.12
C CYS A 597 20.23 7.56 -21.51
N ASN A 598 21.35 6.88 -21.87
CA ASN A 598 22.05 7.07 -23.13
C ASN A 598 21.17 6.70 -24.32
N ALA A 599 20.14 5.87 -24.14
CA ALA A 599 19.26 5.42 -25.21
C ALA A 599 17.98 6.26 -25.36
N ILE A 600 17.50 6.90 -24.29
CA ILE A 600 16.17 7.53 -24.29
C ILE A 600 16.18 9.05 -24.21
N PHE A 601 17.19 9.65 -23.58
CA PHE A 601 17.12 11.06 -23.19
C PHE A 601 17.59 12.04 -24.25
N GLY A 602 16.87 13.14 -24.41
CA GLY A 602 17.21 14.28 -25.26
C GLY A 602 17.08 15.62 -24.53
N ASP A 603 17.57 16.68 -25.15
CA ASP A 603 17.47 18.05 -24.64
C ASP A 603 16.22 18.75 -25.19
N GLY A 604 15.57 19.56 -24.35
CA GLY A 604 14.44 20.38 -24.77
C GLY A 604 13.94 21.33 -23.70
N ALA A 605 13.14 22.31 -24.12
CA ALA A 605 12.43 23.21 -23.23
C ALA A 605 11.01 23.46 -23.73
N ALA A 606 10.09 23.69 -22.80
CA ALA A 606 8.74 24.12 -23.08
C ALA A 606 8.34 25.28 -22.16
N ALA A 607 7.68 26.27 -22.71
CA ALA A 607 7.12 27.41 -21.99
C ALA A 607 5.60 27.40 -22.15
N VAL A 608 4.87 27.60 -21.07
CA VAL A 608 3.42 27.54 -20.99
C VAL A 608 2.92 28.83 -20.36
N ILE A 609 2.02 29.52 -21.04
CA ILE A 609 1.36 30.71 -20.49
C ILE A 609 0.03 30.26 -19.90
N VAL A 610 -0.14 30.48 -18.60
CA VAL A 610 -1.35 30.11 -17.84
C VAL A 610 -2.06 31.37 -17.36
N GLY A 611 -3.38 31.45 -17.56
CA GLY A 611 -4.20 32.58 -17.13
C GLY A 611 -5.70 32.25 -17.18
N PRO A 612 -6.58 33.23 -16.96
CA PRO A 612 -8.03 33.07 -17.11
C PRO A 612 -8.38 32.70 -18.54
N GLY A 613 -8.98 31.52 -18.68
CA GLY A 613 -9.32 30.91 -19.97
C GLY A 613 -10.44 31.64 -20.69
N ARG A 614 -10.32 31.64 -22.02
CA ARG A 614 -11.29 32.12 -22.99
C ARG A 614 -11.79 30.94 -23.83
N VAL A 615 -12.77 31.21 -24.68
CA VAL A 615 -13.30 30.24 -25.64
C VAL A 615 -12.15 29.66 -26.48
N GLY A 616 -12.05 28.34 -26.54
CA GLY A 616 -10.99 27.62 -27.24
C GLY A 616 -9.80 27.21 -26.38
N ASP A 617 -9.56 27.88 -25.24
CA ASP A 617 -8.46 27.54 -24.33
C ASP A 617 -8.73 26.23 -23.58
N TRP A 618 -7.66 25.65 -23.03
CA TRP A 618 -7.72 24.41 -22.25
C TRP A 618 -7.58 24.69 -20.76
N VAL A 619 -8.72 24.69 -20.05
CA VAL A 619 -8.80 24.83 -18.60
C VAL A 619 -8.11 23.67 -17.90
N ILE A 620 -7.26 24.00 -16.95
CA ILE A 620 -6.54 23.06 -16.09
C ILE A 620 -7.51 22.62 -14.99
N GLY A 621 -8.02 21.40 -15.13
CA GLY A 621 -8.90 20.75 -14.16
C GLY A 621 -8.17 20.29 -12.90
N GLU A 622 -8.77 19.35 -12.18
CA GLU A 622 -8.15 18.82 -10.96
C GLU A 622 -6.87 18.03 -11.26
N GLN A 623 -5.92 18.14 -10.33
CA GLN A 623 -4.64 17.44 -10.38
C GLN A 623 -4.54 16.46 -9.22
N VAL A 624 -4.05 15.26 -9.51
CA VAL A 624 -3.92 14.19 -8.52
C VAL A 624 -2.49 13.68 -8.52
N THR A 625 -1.83 13.86 -7.38
CA THR A 625 -0.53 13.27 -7.11
C THR A 625 -0.71 11.93 -6.39
N ARG A 626 -0.11 10.87 -6.92
CA ARG A 626 -0.09 9.55 -6.30
C ARG A 626 1.34 9.04 -6.17
N THR A 627 1.82 8.93 -4.94
CA THR A 627 3.06 8.21 -4.64
C THR A 627 2.76 6.71 -4.55
N LEU A 628 3.51 5.90 -5.29
CA LEU A 628 3.41 4.44 -5.21
C LEU A 628 4.04 3.91 -3.91
N GLY A 629 3.96 2.61 -3.66
CA GLY A 629 4.39 2.02 -2.39
C GLY A 629 5.84 2.37 -2.02
N LYS A 630 6.16 2.36 -0.71
CA LYS A 630 7.47 2.79 -0.19
C LYS A 630 8.65 2.05 -0.84
N GLU A 631 8.44 0.81 -1.23
CA GLU A 631 9.39 -0.06 -1.94
C GLU A 631 9.77 0.48 -3.33
N THR A 632 8.92 1.30 -3.94
CA THR A 632 9.18 1.92 -5.25
C THR A 632 10.05 3.17 -5.18
N ARG A 633 10.31 3.74 -3.99
CA ARG A 633 11.23 4.88 -3.77
C ARG A 633 12.62 4.64 -4.33
N GLY A 634 13.03 3.37 -4.35
CA GLY A 634 14.28 2.92 -4.92
C GLY A 634 14.36 2.95 -6.44
N PHE A 635 13.22 2.98 -7.14
CA PHE A 635 13.14 2.54 -8.53
C PHE A 635 13.58 3.62 -9.52
N MET A 636 13.42 4.88 -9.16
CA MET A 636 13.90 6.00 -9.96
C MET A 636 14.52 7.02 -9.02
N LYS A 637 15.82 7.28 -9.20
CA LYS A 637 16.61 8.15 -8.35
C LYS A 637 17.49 9.07 -9.19
N TRP A 638 17.63 10.30 -8.72
CA TRP A 638 18.72 11.19 -9.11
C TRP A 638 19.64 11.33 -7.90
N SER A 639 20.95 11.22 -8.12
CA SER A 639 21.96 11.44 -7.08
C SER A 639 23.02 12.43 -7.59
N PRO A 640 23.37 13.48 -6.82
CA PRO A 640 24.48 14.34 -7.17
C PRO A 640 25.80 13.56 -7.01
N THR A 641 26.68 13.67 -8.01
CA THR A 641 27.98 12.98 -8.05
C THR A 641 29.05 13.89 -8.67
N ASN A 642 30.30 13.42 -8.68
CA ASN A 642 31.40 14.08 -9.41
C ASN A 642 31.19 14.10 -10.94
N TYR A 643 30.20 13.39 -11.47
CA TYR A 643 29.83 13.34 -12.89
C TYR A 643 28.43 13.95 -13.13
N ALA A 644 28.07 14.97 -12.35
CA ALA A 644 26.75 15.62 -12.29
C ALA A 644 25.66 14.73 -11.67
N TYR A 645 24.43 14.81 -12.18
CA TYR A 645 23.30 14.08 -11.61
C TYR A 645 23.20 12.71 -12.24
N GLU A 646 23.62 11.70 -11.50
CA GLU A 646 23.53 10.31 -11.89
C GLU A 646 22.09 9.84 -11.73
N MET A 647 21.49 9.40 -12.84
CA MET A 647 20.18 8.78 -12.82
C MET A 647 20.30 7.27 -12.69
N TYR A 648 19.49 6.70 -11.81
CA TYR A 648 19.26 5.27 -11.72
C TYR A 648 17.81 4.93 -12.09
N LEU A 649 17.65 3.97 -13.01
CA LEU A 649 16.36 3.40 -13.41
C LEU A 649 16.31 1.90 -13.15
N SER A 650 15.42 1.47 -12.27
CA SER A 650 15.15 0.07 -12.01
C SER A 650 14.39 -0.58 -13.16
N LYS A 651 14.78 -1.81 -13.52
CA LYS A 651 14.04 -2.66 -14.47
C LYS A 651 12.62 -2.99 -14.00
N LYS A 652 12.32 -2.79 -12.70
CA LYS A 652 11.01 -3.06 -12.08
C LYS A 652 9.99 -1.93 -12.27
N ILE A 653 10.38 -0.79 -12.84
CA ILE A 653 9.46 0.34 -13.08
C ILE A 653 8.23 -0.10 -13.87
N GLY A 654 8.42 -0.85 -14.96
CA GLY A 654 7.29 -1.35 -15.77
C GLY A 654 6.33 -2.26 -14.99
N TRP A 655 6.86 -3.11 -14.12
CA TRP A 655 6.04 -3.96 -13.24
C TRP A 655 5.30 -3.13 -12.18
N ALA A 656 5.96 -2.16 -11.54
CA ALA A 656 5.35 -1.29 -10.55
C ALA A 656 4.15 -0.52 -11.12
N PHE A 657 4.25 -0.11 -12.39
CA PHE A 657 3.13 0.48 -13.12
C PHE A 657 2.02 -0.53 -13.44
N GLY A 658 2.35 -1.81 -13.69
CA GLY A 658 1.33 -2.85 -13.91
C GLY A 658 0.53 -3.20 -12.65
N SER A 659 1.20 -3.45 -11.52
CA SER A 659 0.54 -3.94 -10.30
C SER A 659 -0.16 -2.85 -9.49
N ASP A 660 0.49 -1.70 -9.24
CA ASP A 660 -0.06 -0.66 -8.37
C ASP A 660 -0.95 0.33 -9.12
N MET A 661 -0.68 0.59 -10.41
CA MET A 661 -1.42 1.56 -11.19
C MET A 661 -2.80 1.01 -11.59
N PHE A 662 -2.92 -0.28 -11.90
CA PHE A 662 -4.20 -0.92 -12.28
C PHE A 662 -5.33 -0.70 -11.25
N PHE A 663 -5.03 -0.85 -9.96
CA PHE A 663 -6.06 -0.74 -8.91
C PHE A 663 -6.40 0.72 -8.53
N GLY A 664 -5.46 1.65 -8.70
CA GLY A 664 -5.62 3.04 -8.26
C GLY A 664 -6.00 4.03 -9.36
N LEU A 665 -5.68 3.74 -10.62
CA LEU A 665 -5.70 4.77 -11.66
C LEU A 665 -7.12 5.20 -12.05
N LYS A 666 -8.09 4.27 -12.14
CA LYS A 666 -9.50 4.64 -12.34
C LYS A 666 -10.04 5.52 -11.21
N LYS A 667 -9.54 5.35 -9.97
CA LYS A 667 -9.88 6.22 -8.84
C LYS A 667 -9.23 7.59 -9.00
N SER A 668 -7.94 7.65 -9.31
CA SER A 668 -7.23 8.92 -9.51
C SER A 668 -7.78 9.72 -10.69
N PHE A 669 -8.24 9.07 -11.75
CA PHE A 669 -8.96 9.77 -12.82
C PHE A 669 -10.28 10.38 -12.34
N ARG A 670 -11.06 9.65 -11.53
CA ARG A 670 -12.29 10.21 -10.94
C ARG A 670 -12.00 11.38 -10.01
N GLU A 671 -10.94 11.30 -9.21
CA GLU A 671 -10.48 12.39 -8.34
C GLU A 671 -10.00 13.60 -9.16
N ALA A 672 -9.40 13.37 -10.33
CA ALA A 672 -9.06 14.42 -11.29
C ALA A 672 -10.28 14.96 -12.07
N GLY A 673 -11.51 14.53 -11.75
CA GLY A 673 -12.74 14.97 -12.42
C GLY A 673 -13.12 14.17 -13.67
N PHE A 674 -12.46 13.06 -13.95
CA PHE A 674 -12.69 12.23 -15.15
C PHE A 674 -13.42 10.94 -14.81
N ARG A 675 -14.62 10.81 -15.37
CA ARG A 675 -15.24 9.51 -15.61
C ARG A 675 -14.79 9.05 -16.99
N LEU A 676 -13.92 8.04 -17.01
CA LEU A 676 -13.50 7.35 -18.23
C LEU A 676 -14.45 6.19 -18.49
N ASP A 677 -15.69 6.51 -18.86
CA ASP A 677 -16.68 5.49 -19.22
C ASP A 677 -16.29 4.84 -20.57
N ASN A 678 -15.79 5.64 -21.51
CA ASN A 678 -15.08 5.20 -22.71
C ASN A 678 -13.72 5.94 -22.81
N PRO A 679 -12.57 5.23 -22.84
CA PRO A 679 -11.24 5.85 -22.95
C PRO A 679 -11.05 6.65 -24.25
N HIS A 680 -11.79 6.32 -25.32
CA HIS A 680 -11.66 6.98 -26.62
C HIS A 680 -12.32 8.36 -26.67
N ASP A 681 -13.12 8.75 -25.66
CA ASP A 681 -13.82 10.04 -25.62
C ASP A 681 -12.91 11.20 -25.16
N VAL A 682 -11.67 10.91 -24.78
CA VAL A 682 -10.69 11.90 -24.33
C VAL A 682 -9.42 11.84 -25.17
N GLU A 683 -8.65 12.93 -25.17
CA GLU A 683 -7.27 12.91 -25.64
C GLU A 683 -6.33 12.42 -24.55
N TRP A 684 -5.32 11.62 -24.92
CA TRP A 684 -4.34 11.08 -23.98
C TRP A 684 -2.97 11.71 -24.17
N CYS A 685 -2.50 12.39 -23.12
CA CYS A 685 -1.18 12.98 -23.04
C CYS A 685 -0.34 12.26 -21.97
N VAL A 686 0.31 11.17 -22.33
CA VAL A 686 1.08 10.35 -21.40
C VAL A 686 2.57 10.60 -21.57
N HIS A 687 3.25 11.04 -20.52
CA HIS A 687 4.70 11.21 -20.53
C HIS A 687 5.39 9.89 -20.94
N PRO A 688 6.26 9.89 -21.96
CA PRO A 688 6.90 8.68 -22.45
C PRO A 688 8.26 8.47 -21.75
N GLY A 689 8.24 7.71 -20.66
CA GLY A 689 9.46 7.26 -19.97
C GLY A 689 10.34 6.36 -20.84
N GLY A 690 9.72 5.81 -21.89
CA GLY A 690 10.25 4.98 -22.94
C GLY A 690 9.09 4.26 -23.62
N ARG A 691 9.29 3.73 -24.84
CA ARG A 691 8.21 3.09 -25.62
C ARG A 691 7.46 2.01 -24.84
N LYS A 692 8.20 1.15 -24.11
CA LYS A 692 7.61 0.05 -23.33
C LYS A 692 6.58 0.50 -22.32
N LEU A 693 6.67 1.74 -21.84
CA LEU A 693 5.69 2.27 -20.91
C LEU A 693 4.39 2.65 -21.61
N LEU A 694 4.47 3.30 -22.78
CA LEU A 694 3.28 3.56 -23.60
C LEU A 694 2.61 2.23 -24.00
N ASP A 695 3.42 1.22 -24.34
CA ASP A 695 2.91 -0.12 -24.66
C ASP A 695 2.15 -0.74 -23.46
N GLN A 696 2.44 -0.36 -22.20
CA GLN A 696 1.66 -0.84 -21.05
C GLN A 696 0.21 -0.36 -21.05
N PHE A 697 -0.07 0.81 -21.62
CA PHE A 697 -1.43 1.34 -21.77
C PHE A 697 -2.19 0.64 -22.90
N CYS A 698 -1.50 0.26 -23.98
CA CYS A 698 -2.15 -0.42 -25.11
C CYS A 698 -2.34 -1.93 -24.89
N SER A 699 -1.32 -2.61 -24.36
CA SER A 699 -1.28 -4.09 -24.35
C SER A 699 -0.71 -4.69 -23.08
N GLY A 700 -0.35 -3.88 -22.08
CA GLY A 700 0.21 -4.36 -20.81
C GLY A 700 -0.72 -4.21 -19.62
N GLY A 701 -0.14 -4.00 -18.44
CA GLY A 701 -0.87 -4.01 -17.17
C GLY A 701 -1.89 -2.88 -17.00
N ILE A 702 -1.97 -1.92 -17.92
CA ILE A 702 -2.93 -0.79 -17.89
C ILE A 702 -3.97 -0.93 -19.03
N ALA A 703 -3.86 -1.94 -19.90
CA ALA A 703 -4.75 -2.15 -21.05
C ALA A 703 -6.23 -2.34 -20.68
N SER A 704 -6.56 -2.63 -19.41
CA SER A 704 -7.96 -2.64 -18.94
C SER A 704 -8.64 -1.28 -18.92
N LEU A 705 -7.91 -0.19 -19.18
CA LEU A 705 -8.48 1.09 -19.52
C LEU A 705 -9.15 1.07 -20.90
N GLY A 706 -8.71 0.19 -21.80
CA GLY A 706 -9.20 0.06 -23.18
C GLY A 706 -8.55 1.03 -24.17
N THR A 707 -7.44 1.67 -23.82
CA THR A 707 -6.72 2.57 -24.73
C THR A 707 -5.95 1.80 -25.79
N ASP A 708 -5.83 2.37 -26.99
CA ASP A 708 -5.01 1.83 -28.07
C ASP A 708 -3.84 2.76 -28.46
N ARG A 709 -3.14 2.41 -29.55
CA ARG A 709 -1.98 3.18 -30.02
C ARG A 709 -2.37 4.52 -30.64
N HIS A 710 -3.58 4.62 -31.20
CA HIS A 710 -4.11 5.85 -31.77
C HIS A 710 -4.46 6.84 -30.65
N ASP A 711 -5.03 6.38 -29.54
CA ASP A 711 -5.27 7.24 -28.36
C ASP A 711 -3.98 7.91 -27.88
N LEU A 712 -2.86 7.17 -27.88
CA LEU A 712 -1.55 7.65 -27.42
C LEU A 712 -0.67 8.24 -28.54
N ARG A 713 -1.22 8.51 -29.73
CA ARG A 713 -0.45 8.92 -30.92
C ARG A 713 0.47 10.12 -30.67
N HIS A 714 0.02 11.14 -29.93
CA HIS A 714 0.83 12.31 -29.61
C HIS A 714 2.05 11.95 -28.74
N SER A 715 1.85 11.04 -27.77
CA SER A 715 2.89 10.58 -26.85
C SER A 715 3.93 9.73 -27.57
N TYR A 716 3.49 8.84 -28.46
CA TYR A 716 4.40 8.06 -29.32
C TYR A 716 5.19 8.94 -30.27
N GLU A 717 4.54 9.94 -30.88
CA GLU A 717 5.19 10.79 -31.87
C GLU A 717 6.25 11.69 -31.24
N VAL A 718 5.96 12.34 -30.10
CA VAL A 718 6.96 13.15 -29.38
C VAL A 718 8.14 12.29 -28.93
N LEU A 719 7.88 11.07 -28.42
CA LEU A 719 8.95 10.13 -28.12
C LEU A 719 9.78 9.80 -29.37
N ARG A 720 9.13 9.58 -30.52
CA ARG A 720 9.79 9.23 -31.77
C ARG A 720 10.70 10.35 -32.27
N THR A 721 10.26 11.60 -32.22
CA THR A 721 10.97 12.74 -32.83
C THR A 721 11.93 13.46 -31.90
N HIS A 722 11.76 13.36 -30.58
CA HIS A 722 12.56 14.10 -29.60
C HIS A 722 13.17 13.22 -28.50
N GLY A 723 12.72 11.97 -28.35
CA GLY A 723 13.03 11.14 -27.20
C GLY A 723 12.32 11.60 -25.93
N ASN A 724 12.86 11.21 -24.78
CA ASN A 724 12.41 11.69 -23.48
C ASN A 724 13.22 12.93 -23.07
N MET A 725 12.57 14.08 -22.98
CA MET A 725 13.22 15.34 -22.56
C MET A 725 12.98 15.65 -21.08
N SER A 726 12.59 14.67 -20.25
CA SER A 726 12.14 14.87 -18.88
C SER A 726 10.89 15.77 -18.80
N SER A 727 10.85 16.74 -17.88
CA SER A 727 9.69 17.58 -17.56
C SER A 727 9.00 18.32 -18.73
N PRO A 728 9.70 18.91 -19.74
CA PRO A 728 9.04 19.58 -20.86
C PRO A 728 8.31 18.62 -21.80
N THR A 729 8.62 17.32 -21.78
CA THR A 729 8.03 16.34 -22.72
C THR A 729 6.51 16.34 -22.70
N ILE A 730 5.89 16.52 -21.52
CA ILE A 730 4.42 16.56 -21.45
C ILE A 730 3.84 17.76 -22.22
N PHE A 731 4.52 18.90 -22.21
CA PHE A 731 4.05 20.10 -22.90
C PHE A 731 4.27 20.04 -24.41
N PHE A 732 5.28 19.31 -24.89
CA PHE A 732 5.38 18.96 -26.32
C PHE A 732 4.18 18.10 -26.77
N ILE A 733 3.76 17.16 -25.92
CA ILE A 733 2.60 16.29 -26.21
C ILE A 733 1.31 17.09 -26.20
N VAL A 734 1.10 17.93 -25.18
CA VAL A 734 -0.08 18.80 -25.08
C VAL A 734 -0.12 19.79 -26.24
N GLN A 735 1.00 20.41 -26.61
CA GLN A 735 1.05 21.33 -27.76
C GLN A 735 0.64 20.62 -29.06
N ARG A 736 1.19 19.43 -29.31
CA ARG A 736 0.82 18.63 -30.48
C ARG A 736 -0.66 18.26 -30.48
N MET A 737 -1.20 17.93 -29.31
CA MET A 737 -2.62 17.62 -29.14
C MET A 737 -3.50 18.84 -29.45
N ILE A 738 -3.12 20.04 -28.98
CA ILE A 738 -3.81 21.29 -29.27
C ILE A 738 -3.80 21.58 -30.78
N GLU A 739 -2.62 21.53 -31.42
CA GLU A 739 -2.48 21.77 -32.87
C GLU A 739 -3.33 20.80 -33.71
N GLU A 740 -3.35 19.51 -33.37
CA GLU A 740 -4.18 18.54 -34.09
C GLU A 740 -5.68 18.75 -33.82
N SER A 741 -6.06 19.06 -32.58
CA SER A 741 -7.45 19.35 -32.18
C SER A 741 -8.03 20.54 -32.96
N GLU A 742 -7.21 21.56 -33.23
CA GLU A 742 -7.60 22.72 -34.05
C GLU A 742 -7.92 22.34 -35.50
N LEU A 743 -7.19 21.37 -36.07
CA LEU A 743 -7.41 20.87 -37.44
C LEU A 743 -8.66 19.99 -37.55
N GLN A 744 -9.08 19.33 -36.48
CA GLN A 744 -10.24 18.42 -36.46
C GLN A 744 -11.60 19.15 -36.48
N GLY A 745 -11.64 20.47 -36.27
CA GLY A 745 -12.87 21.24 -36.40
C GLY A 745 -13.97 20.78 -35.43
N PRO A 746 -15.22 20.54 -35.87
CA PRO A 746 -16.33 20.14 -35.01
C PRO A 746 -16.22 18.76 -34.36
N GLU A 747 -15.45 17.83 -34.93
CA GLU A 747 -15.31 16.45 -34.42
C GLU A 747 -14.26 16.34 -33.30
N ARG A 748 -13.59 17.44 -32.96
CA ARG A 748 -12.55 17.47 -31.94
C ARG A 748 -13.10 17.08 -30.56
N LYS A 749 -12.26 16.39 -29.78
CA LYS A 749 -12.54 16.10 -28.37
C LYS A 749 -12.34 17.36 -27.52
N SER A 750 -13.18 17.55 -26.50
CA SER A 750 -13.13 18.70 -25.59
C SER A 750 -12.46 18.41 -24.24
N ARG A 751 -11.92 17.20 -24.07
CA ARG A 751 -11.37 16.70 -22.80
C ARG A 751 -10.06 15.99 -23.07
N ALA A 752 -9.05 16.25 -22.24
CA ALA A 752 -7.78 15.53 -22.29
C ALA A 752 -7.35 15.10 -20.89
N VAL A 753 -6.65 13.98 -20.82
CA VAL A 753 -6.04 13.44 -19.61
C VAL A 753 -4.53 13.41 -19.79
N CYS A 754 -3.84 14.12 -18.91
CA CYS A 754 -2.40 14.15 -18.85
C CYS A 754 -1.90 13.24 -17.73
N LEU A 755 -0.86 12.44 -17.99
CA LEU A 755 -0.24 11.57 -16.99
C LEU A 755 1.28 11.66 -17.06
N GLY A 756 1.91 11.92 -15.93
CA GLY A 756 3.37 11.98 -15.76
C GLY A 756 3.83 11.09 -14.63
N PHE A 757 5.12 10.74 -14.63
CA PHE A 757 5.72 10.00 -13.53
C PHE A 757 7.18 10.34 -13.39
N GLY A 758 7.75 10.12 -12.22
CA GLY A 758 9.14 10.40 -11.92
C GLY A 758 9.56 9.87 -10.56
N PRO A 759 10.67 10.38 -9.98
CA PRO A 759 11.24 9.87 -8.73
C PRO A 759 10.21 9.72 -7.60
N GLY A 760 10.23 8.59 -6.89
CA GLY A 760 9.32 8.35 -5.76
C GLY A 760 8.81 6.93 -5.54
N LEU A 761 8.45 6.10 -6.51
CA LEU A 761 7.94 6.43 -7.84
C LEU A 761 6.63 7.22 -7.67
N THR A 762 6.53 8.39 -8.29
CA THR A 762 5.35 9.28 -8.18
C THR A 762 4.65 9.34 -9.54
N VAL A 763 3.32 9.37 -9.53
CA VAL A 763 2.46 9.58 -10.70
C VAL A 763 1.69 10.88 -10.49
N GLU A 764 1.71 11.75 -11.50
CA GLU A 764 0.92 12.97 -11.57
C GLU A 764 -0.14 12.81 -12.66
N ILE A 765 -1.37 13.21 -12.35
CA ILE A 765 -2.49 13.18 -13.30
C ILE A 765 -3.10 14.57 -13.33
N ALA A 766 -3.37 15.08 -14.53
CA ALA A 766 -4.04 16.35 -14.70
C ALA A 766 -5.14 16.24 -15.75
N GLY A 767 -6.30 16.80 -15.42
CA GLY A 767 -7.38 17.01 -16.36
C GLY A 767 -7.23 18.29 -17.17
N LEU A 768 -7.55 18.24 -18.48
CA LEU A 768 -7.73 19.45 -19.29
C LEU A 768 -9.12 19.44 -19.93
N HIS A 769 -9.76 20.61 -19.94
CA HIS A 769 -11.11 20.81 -20.49
C HIS A 769 -11.11 22.01 -21.43
N ARG A 770 -11.57 21.83 -22.65
CA ARG A 770 -11.70 22.91 -23.63
C ARG A 770 -12.93 23.76 -23.34
N VAL A 771 -12.78 25.08 -23.39
CA VAL A 771 -13.91 26.03 -23.27
C VAL A 771 -14.68 26.06 -24.60
N ASN A 772 -15.97 25.69 -24.61
CA ASN A 772 -16.75 25.48 -25.85
C ASN A 772 -17.77 26.57 -26.21
N THR A 773 -18.20 27.43 -25.28
CA THR A 773 -19.27 28.42 -25.57
C THR A 773 -18.76 29.72 -26.16
N LEU A 774 -19.15 30.00 -27.42
CA LEU A 774 -19.37 31.36 -27.89
C LEU A 774 -20.75 31.78 -27.37
N ALA A 775 -20.83 32.95 -26.73
CA ALA A 775 -22.10 33.53 -26.28
C ALA A 775 -23.09 33.77 -27.42
#